data_AF-Q4BXS5-F1
#
_entry.id   AF-Q4BXS5-F1
#
_cell.length_a   1.000
_cell.length_b   1.000
_cell.length_c   1.000
_cell.angle_alpha   90.00
_cell.angle_beta   90.00
_cell.angle_gamma   90.00
#
_symmetry.space_group_name_H-M   'P 1'
#
loop_
_entity.id
_entity.type
_entity.pdbx_description
1 polymer ?
#
loop_
_entity_poly.entity_id
_entity_poly.type
_entity_poly.pdbx_seq_one_letter_code
_entity_poly.pdbx_strand_id
1 'polypeptide(L)'
;MDKQELLKIIEKARGEEWEELDLAGNELTELPPEIGSLVKLKRLILGKWDSKKVELIGNNISFLPKEIGQLTALQQLYLSGNQLTEIPAEIGQLTSLQQLYLSGNQLTEMPAVIGQLTALQILNLSRNKLKEIPAEIGQLTSLQILNLGLNELREIPVVIRQLTSLQELNLIRNPLVNPPIEVANQGIQAIRNYFRQIEKGKDTLFEAKLIIVGEGGVGKTTLARRINNPKCPLPEEKESTQGIDIQQWNFVMEGQEKDFRVNIWDFGGQEIYHATHQFFLTKRSVYAVVADNRQESPNLPYWLEIVELLSNKSPVLLIKNEKKDQKVQINEKELRARFENIKESLPTNFAADNRGLTDIINNLKFQLQQLPHVGTTLPKTWINIRNELERLFKEERKNYISLNEYYKICEDMKVTDRTFQLEISQFLHDIGVILHFQDDPISTLYNTVILNPEWGTDAVYKVLDEPTVINQLGRFNNTDLGNIWNEAKYETMQPQLLELMLKFKLCYELPKEKNTYIAPQLLTKEPPEYEFNTTQNLQLKYEYEFLPKAIIIQFIVEMSRLIDESKVWQKGVVLKRESNGQITYAEIVESYNRREINIRLDGEDKREFLGIITNKLEEIHESYNQLQVKALISCNCEVCKDSQKPYLHSLPVLKNFLNKNKTEAQCQKSGILVPIWNLIGEIIGEDIYKRITSERERITNQTNNFFNDSPSTESPNPPESPQPTPLHPIERRNLQVGIIVSILTLIVTFCGLVFTNIWNPFKPSNNNNQNQQTKPSLTPSPTPSPSPSPSPSQP
;
A
#
# COMPACT_ATOMS: atom_id res chain seq x y z
N MET A 1 -5.31 -24.79 -28.32
CA MET A 1 -6.44 -25.31 -29.13
C MET A 1 -6.43 -24.59 -30.48
N ASP A 2 -6.57 -25.32 -31.59
CA ASP A 2 -6.61 -24.70 -32.92
C ASP A 2 -8.03 -24.30 -33.36
N LYS A 3 -8.14 -23.56 -34.47
CA LYS A 3 -9.42 -23.05 -34.99
C LYS A 3 -10.38 -24.17 -35.41
N GLN A 4 -9.88 -25.26 -35.99
CA GLN A 4 -10.75 -26.35 -36.45
C GLN A 4 -11.32 -27.14 -35.28
N GLU A 5 -10.52 -27.35 -34.24
CA GLU A 5 -10.95 -27.96 -32.98
C GLU A 5 -12.04 -27.10 -32.29
N LEU A 6 -11.83 -25.79 -32.22
CA LEU A 6 -12.83 -24.86 -31.67
C LEU A 6 -14.15 -24.90 -32.45
N LEU A 7 -14.11 -24.90 -33.78
CA LEU A 7 -15.32 -24.99 -34.60
C LEU A 7 -16.10 -26.29 -34.36
N LYS A 8 -15.40 -27.42 -34.20
CA LYS A 8 -16.04 -28.71 -33.85
C LYS A 8 -16.72 -28.67 -32.48
N ILE A 9 -16.09 -28.02 -31.49
CA ILE A 9 -16.69 -27.83 -30.16
C ILE A 9 -17.95 -26.97 -30.27
N ILE A 10 -17.92 -25.89 -31.04
CA ILE A 10 -19.10 -25.02 -31.26
C ILE A 10 -20.22 -25.80 -31.96
N GLU A 11 -19.93 -26.57 -33.01
CA GLU A 11 -20.93 -27.42 -33.68
C GLU A 11 -21.56 -28.43 -32.73
N LYS A 12 -20.74 -29.09 -31.90
CA LYS A 12 -21.22 -30.02 -30.88
C LYS A 12 -22.09 -29.34 -29.84
N ALA A 13 -21.62 -28.23 -29.26
CA ALA A 13 -22.34 -27.45 -28.27
C ALA A 13 -23.69 -26.94 -28.80
N ARG A 14 -23.74 -26.60 -30.09
CA ARG A 14 -24.98 -26.23 -30.78
C ARG A 14 -25.94 -27.41 -30.90
N GLY A 15 -25.46 -28.57 -31.34
CA GLY A 15 -26.27 -29.77 -31.53
C GLY A 15 -26.82 -30.35 -30.22
N GLU A 16 -26.07 -30.20 -29.12
CA GLU A 16 -26.44 -30.66 -27.78
C GLU A 16 -27.10 -29.57 -26.91
N GLU A 17 -27.35 -28.38 -27.47
CA GLU A 17 -27.97 -27.24 -26.78
C GLU A 17 -27.30 -26.86 -25.45
N TRP A 18 -25.97 -26.80 -25.42
CA TRP A 18 -25.23 -26.48 -24.19
C TRP A 18 -25.63 -25.11 -23.61
N GLU A 19 -25.82 -25.08 -22.29
CA GLU A 19 -26.06 -23.85 -21.54
C GLU A 19 -24.77 -23.24 -20.96
N GLU A 20 -23.67 -24.01 -20.92
CA GLU A 20 -22.37 -23.57 -20.43
C GLU A 20 -21.26 -24.02 -21.39
N LEU A 21 -20.32 -23.12 -21.67
CA LEU A 21 -19.14 -23.39 -22.47
C LEU A 21 -17.92 -22.73 -21.83
N ASP A 22 -16.94 -23.55 -21.44
CA ASP A 22 -15.65 -23.08 -20.90
C ASP A 22 -14.52 -23.36 -21.87
N LEU A 23 -13.92 -22.28 -22.35
CA LEU A 23 -12.77 -22.26 -23.24
C LEU A 23 -11.59 -21.49 -22.62
N ALA A 24 -11.59 -21.20 -21.31
CA ALA A 24 -10.46 -20.52 -20.66
C ALA A 24 -9.16 -21.34 -20.74
N GLY A 25 -8.03 -20.66 -20.93
CA GLY A 25 -6.71 -21.30 -20.87
C GLY A 25 -6.34 -22.15 -22.10
N ASN A 26 -7.03 -21.98 -23.22
CA ASN A 26 -6.81 -22.75 -24.45
C ASN A 26 -5.89 -22.05 -25.47
N GLU A 27 -5.26 -20.94 -25.06
CA GLU A 27 -4.36 -20.12 -25.88
C GLU A 27 -5.01 -19.53 -27.14
N LEU A 28 -6.34 -19.36 -27.15
CA LEU A 28 -7.07 -18.85 -28.30
C LEU A 28 -6.66 -17.43 -28.67
N THR A 29 -6.38 -17.16 -29.94
CA THR A 29 -6.07 -15.81 -30.43
C THR A 29 -7.29 -15.07 -30.97
N GLU A 30 -8.32 -15.82 -31.37
CA GLU A 30 -9.57 -15.29 -31.90
C GLU A 30 -10.75 -16.16 -31.46
N LEU A 31 -11.93 -15.55 -31.36
CA LEU A 31 -13.20 -16.24 -31.19
C LEU A 31 -13.96 -16.16 -32.54
N PRO A 32 -14.30 -17.29 -33.17
CA PRO A 32 -14.89 -17.28 -34.50
C PRO A 32 -16.37 -16.82 -34.45
N PRO A 33 -16.90 -16.16 -35.51
CA PRO A 33 -18.29 -15.69 -35.58
C PRO A 33 -19.36 -16.76 -35.29
N GLU A 34 -19.05 -18.02 -35.58
CA GLU A 34 -19.90 -19.19 -35.35
C GLU A 34 -20.34 -19.34 -33.89
N ILE A 35 -19.63 -18.71 -32.94
CA ILE A 35 -20.03 -18.67 -31.54
C ILE A 35 -21.46 -18.12 -31.37
N GLY A 36 -21.89 -17.17 -32.21
CA GLY A 36 -23.24 -16.59 -32.17
C GLY A 36 -24.37 -17.58 -32.43
N SER A 37 -24.05 -18.77 -32.96
CA SER A 37 -25.03 -19.85 -33.16
C SER A 37 -25.47 -20.53 -31.86
N LEU A 38 -24.74 -20.34 -30.74
CA LEU A 38 -25.01 -20.95 -29.43
C LEU A 38 -26.08 -20.19 -28.63
N VAL A 39 -27.25 -19.93 -29.23
CA VAL A 39 -28.30 -19.07 -28.66
C VAL A 39 -28.91 -19.57 -27.33
N LYS A 40 -28.64 -20.81 -26.93
CA LYS A 40 -29.08 -21.41 -25.64
C LYS A 40 -28.09 -21.15 -24.50
N LEU A 41 -26.90 -20.65 -24.81
CA LEU A 41 -25.82 -20.49 -23.85
C LEU A 41 -26.18 -19.45 -22.80
N LYS A 42 -26.07 -19.84 -21.53
CA LYS A 42 -26.26 -18.97 -20.35
C LYS A 42 -24.93 -18.57 -19.73
N ARG A 43 -23.89 -19.39 -19.86
CA ARG A 43 -22.55 -19.10 -19.35
C ARG A 43 -21.48 -19.34 -20.41
N LEU A 44 -20.68 -18.32 -20.69
CA LEU A 44 -19.51 -18.40 -21.57
C LEU A 44 -18.27 -17.98 -20.78
N ILE A 45 -17.29 -18.89 -20.71
CA ILE A 45 -16.03 -18.65 -20.02
C ILE A 45 -14.89 -18.68 -21.05
N LEU A 46 -14.33 -17.51 -21.32
CA LEU A 46 -13.16 -17.30 -22.19
C LEU A 46 -11.92 -16.88 -21.38
N GLY A 47 -12.11 -16.60 -20.10
CA GLY A 47 -11.03 -16.42 -19.14
C GLY A 47 -11.54 -16.01 -17.77
N LYS A 48 -10.90 -16.51 -16.72
CA LYS A 48 -11.36 -16.45 -15.33
C LYS A 48 -10.20 -16.32 -14.35
N TRP A 49 -10.52 -15.92 -13.13
CA TRP A 49 -9.60 -16.06 -12.01
C TRP A 49 -9.53 -17.52 -11.55
N ASP A 50 -8.33 -18.08 -11.49
CA ASP A 50 -8.08 -19.38 -10.87
C ASP A 50 -7.64 -19.17 -9.42
N SER A 51 -8.58 -19.40 -8.50
CA SER A 51 -8.32 -19.30 -7.07
C SER A 51 -7.31 -20.33 -6.56
N LYS A 52 -7.10 -21.44 -7.27
CA LYS A 52 -6.11 -22.47 -6.90
C LYS A 52 -4.70 -22.05 -7.26
N LYS A 53 -4.52 -21.39 -8.40
CA LYS A 53 -3.21 -20.91 -8.89
C LYS A 53 -2.90 -19.47 -8.49
N VAL A 54 -3.90 -18.76 -7.98
CA VAL A 54 -3.80 -17.33 -7.64
C VAL A 54 -3.34 -16.53 -8.86
N GLU A 55 -3.90 -16.86 -10.03
CA GLU A 55 -3.59 -16.20 -11.30
C GLU A 55 -4.84 -16.06 -12.18
N LEU A 56 -4.77 -15.15 -13.16
CA LEU A 56 -5.76 -15.08 -14.22
C LEU A 56 -5.44 -16.15 -15.27
N ILE A 57 -6.40 -17.00 -15.57
CA ILE A 57 -6.34 -17.95 -16.67
C ILE A 57 -7.25 -17.44 -17.77
N GLY A 58 -6.69 -16.98 -18.88
CA GLY A 58 -7.45 -16.56 -20.04
C GLY A 58 -6.85 -17.06 -21.35
N ASN A 59 -7.18 -16.39 -22.44
CA ASN A 59 -6.68 -16.66 -23.77
C ASN A 59 -5.89 -15.45 -24.29
N ASN A 60 -5.50 -15.47 -25.57
CA ASN A 60 -4.83 -14.37 -26.27
C ASN A 60 -5.80 -13.59 -27.18
N ILE A 61 -7.10 -13.56 -26.83
CA ILE A 61 -8.14 -12.93 -27.65
C ILE A 61 -7.99 -11.42 -27.58
N SER A 62 -7.87 -10.77 -28.74
CA SER A 62 -7.70 -9.31 -28.87
C SER A 62 -8.99 -8.57 -29.24
N PHE A 63 -9.95 -9.26 -29.87
CA PHE A 63 -11.26 -8.72 -30.24
C PHE A 63 -12.34 -9.80 -30.11
N LEU A 64 -13.57 -9.38 -29.87
CA LEU A 64 -14.75 -10.25 -29.90
C LEU A 64 -15.50 -10.07 -31.23
N PRO A 65 -16.02 -11.14 -31.84
CA PRO A 65 -16.88 -11.03 -33.02
C PRO A 65 -18.19 -10.33 -32.63
N LYS A 66 -18.76 -9.53 -33.54
CA LYS A 66 -20.07 -8.86 -33.34
C LYS A 66 -21.19 -9.87 -33.05
N GLU A 67 -21.04 -11.10 -33.54
CA GLU A 67 -21.95 -12.23 -33.33
C GLU A 67 -22.07 -12.62 -31.85
N ILE A 68 -21.19 -12.15 -30.96
CA ILE A 68 -21.36 -12.29 -29.51
C ILE A 68 -22.73 -11.75 -29.04
N GLY A 69 -23.25 -10.69 -29.66
CA GLY A 69 -24.55 -10.10 -29.34
C GLY A 69 -25.75 -11.01 -29.63
N GLN A 70 -25.56 -12.08 -30.41
CA GLN A 70 -26.61 -13.07 -30.72
C GLN A 70 -26.89 -14.01 -29.55
N LEU A 71 -26.02 -14.08 -28.54
CA LEU A 71 -26.15 -14.92 -27.35
C LEU A 71 -27.15 -14.31 -26.34
N THR A 72 -28.36 -13.98 -26.76
CA THR A 72 -29.34 -13.20 -25.96
C THR A 72 -29.80 -13.90 -24.66
N ALA A 73 -29.59 -15.21 -24.54
CA ALA A 73 -29.82 -15.99 -23.32
C ALA A 73 -28.67 -15.92 -22.30
N LEU A 74 -27.54 -15.30 -22.66
CA LEU A 74 -26.33 -15.27 -21.85
C LEU A 74 -26.56 -14.47 -20.56
N GLN A 75 -26.26 -15.10 -19.43
CA GLN A 75 -26.38 -14.54 -18.10
C GLN A 75 -25.01 -14.22 -17.50
N GLN A 76 -23.97 -14.97 -17.88
CA GLN A 76 -22.63 -14.82 -17.33
C GLN A 76 -21.58 -14.89 -18.44
N LEU A 77 -20.75 -13.86 -18.53
CA LEU A 77 -19.68 -13.75 -19.51
C LEU A 77 -18.35 -13.47 -18.80
N TYR A 78 -17.43 -14.41 -18.91
CA TYR A 78 -16.10 -14.33 -18.32
C TYR A 78 -15.05 -14.15 -19.42
N LEU A 79 -14.41 -12.98 -19.44
CA LEU A 79 -13.42 -12.53 -20.43
C LEU A 79 -12.10 -12.11 -19.77
N SER A 80 -11.90 -12.44 -18.49
CA SER A 80 -10.73 -12.02 -17.73
C SER A 80 -9.43 -12.65 -18.23
N GLY A 81 -8.31 -11.93 -18.17
CA GLY A 81 -6.99 -12.45 -18.57
C GLY A 81 -6.82 -12.65 -20.07
N ASN A 82 -7.46 -11.80 -20.89
CA ASN A 82 -7.29 -11.77 -22.35
C ASN A 82 -6.47 -10.54 -22.79
N GLN A 83 -6.44 -10.25 -24.09
CA GLN A 83 -5.73 -9.11 -24.67
C GLN A 83 -6.71 -8.10 -25.31
N LEU A 84 -7.95 -8.04 -24.82
CA LEU A 84 -9.00 -7.21 -25.42
C LEU A 84 -8.62 -5.73 -25.33
N THR A 85 -8.68 -5.03 -26.45
CA THR A 85 -8.47 -3.58 -26.53
C THR A 85 -9.78 -2.80 -26.55
N GLU A 86 -10.86 -3.43 -26.98
CA GLU A 86 -12.22 -2.86 -27.07
C GLU A 86 -13.29 -3.92 -26.80
N ILE A 87 -14.51 -3.46 -26.53
CA ILE A 87 -15.71 -4.29 -26.44
C ILE A 87 -16.69 -3.87 -27.55
N PRO A 88 -17.16 -4.80 -28.40
CA PRO A 88 -18.07 -4.45 -29.49
C PRO A 88 -19.40 -3.90 -28.97
N ALA A 89 -20.01 -2.98 -29.71
CA ALA A 89 -21.28 -2.35 -29.33
C ALA A 89 -22.44 -3.37 -29.23
N GLU A 90 -22.33 -4.50 -29.92
CA GLU A 90 -23.26 -5.60 -29.87
C GLU A 90 -23.36 -6.25 -28.48
N ILE A 91 -22.41 -5.99 -27.57
CA ILE A 91 -22.53 -6.42 -26.17
C ILE A 91 -23.84 -5.93 -25.54
N GLY A 92 -24.34 -4.75 -25.94
CA GLY A 92 -25.60 -4.18 -25.43
C GLY A 92 -26.85 -5.01 -25.75
N GLN A 93 -26.75 -5.95 -26.70
CA GLN A 93 -27.84 -6.87 -27.05
C GLN A 93 -28.05 -7.98 -26.00
N LEU A 94 -27.07 -8.19 -25.11
CA LEU A 94 -27.09 -9.24 -24.08
C LEU A 94 -27.92 -8.81 -22.86
N THR A 95 -29.19 -8.45 -23.06
CA THR A 95 -30.04 -7.85 -22.02
C THR A 95 -30.33 -8.78 -20.82
N SER A 96 -30.11 -10.09 -20.98
CA SER A 96 -30.17 -11.10 -19.90
C SER A 96 -28.91 -11.18 -19.04
N LEU A 97 -27.84 -10.45 -19.39
CA LEU A 97 -26.53 -10.58 -18.76
C LEU A 97 -26.56 -10.03 -17.33
N GLN A 98 -26.17 -10.87 -16.37
CA GLN A 98 -26.11 -10.57 -14.94
C GLN A 98 -24.68 -10.37 -14.45
N GLN A 99 -23.71 -11.05 -15.08
CA GLN A 99 -22.30 -10.98 -14.66
C GLN A 99 -21.38 -10.81 -15.87
N LEU A 100 -20.53 -9.78 -15.80
CA LEU A 100 -19.53 -9.49 -16.82
C LEU A 100 -18.16 -9.30 -16.16
N TYR A 101 -17.24 -10.21 -16.45
CA TYR A 101 -15.86 -10.18 -15.95
C TYR A 101 -14.89 -9.87 -17.09
N LEU A 102 -14.20 -8.74 -17.00
CA LEU A 102 -13.28 -8.19 -18.01
C LEU A 102 -11.90 -7.87 -17.42
N SER A 103 -11.58 -8.42 -16.25
CA SER A 103 -10.36 -8.05 -15.53
C SER A 103 -9.08 -8.52 -16.23
N GLY A 104 -8.02 -7.70 -16.20
CA GLY A 104 -6.74 -8.06 -16.80
C GLY A 104 -6.80 -8.12 -18.32
N ASN A 105 -7.27 -7.03 -18.93
CA ASN A 105 -7.28 -6.80 -20.38
C ASN A 105 -6.55 -5.47 -20.69
N GLN A 106 -6.71 -4.93 -21.90
CA GLN A 106 -6.07 -3.70 -22.35
C GLN A 106 -7.09 -2.62 -22.74
N LEU A 107 -8.31 -2.68 -22.16
CA LEU A 107 -9.39 -1.76 -22.50
C LEU A 107 -9.02 -0.32 -22.13
N THR A 108 -9.18 0.60 -23.08
CA THR A 108 -8.99 2.04 -22.86
C THR A 108 -10.30 2.80 -22.65
N GLU A 109 -11.40 2.23 -23.12
CA GLU A 109 -12.76 2.76 -22.99
C GLU A 109 -13.80 1.64 -22.81
N MET A 110 -14.98 2.00 -22.33
CA MET A 110 -16.16 1.13 -22.29
C MET A 110 -17.26 1.74 -23.16
N PRO A 111 -17.93 0.96 -24.03
CA PRO A 111 -18.93 1.51 -24.92
C PRO A 111 -20.17 1.95 -24.14
N ALA A 112 -20.77 3.08 -24.55
CA ALA A 112 -21.98 3.65 -23.93
C ALA A 112 -23.17 2.65 -23.88
N VAL A 113 -23.22 1.70 -24.83
CA VAL A 113 -24.23 0.63 -24.86
C VAL A 113 -24.22 -0.27 -23.62
N ILE A 114 -23.19 -0.20 -22.77
CA ILE A 114 -23.17 -0.92 -21.49
C ILE A 114 -24.40 -0.60 -20.64
N GLY A 115 -24.95 0.63 -20.72
CA GLY A 115 -26.16 1.03 -19.99
C GLY A 115 -27.42 0.22 -20.36
N GLN A 116 -27.41 -0.48 -21.49
CA GLN A 116 -28.52 -1.35 -21.92
C GLN A 116 -28.60 -2.65 -21.10
N LEU A 117 -27.53 -3.04 -20.41
CA LEU A 117 -27.45 -4.28 -19.62
C LEU A 117 -28.11 -4.11 -18.23
N THR A 118 -29.38 -3.72 -18.20
CA THR A 118 -30.08 -3.34 -16.95
C THR A 118 -30.24 -4.49 -15.94
N ALA A 119 -30.07 -5.74 -16.36
CA ALA A 119 -30.01 -6.92 -15.51
C ALA A 119 -28.63 -7.17 -14.85
N LEU A 120 -27.61 -6.41 -15.22
CA LEU A 120 -26.23 -6.61 -14.77
C LEU A 120 -26.11 -6.33 -13.27
N GLN A 121 -25.60 -7.31 -12.53
CA GLN A 121 -25.39 -7.28 -11.08
C GLN A 121 -23.91 -7.16 -10.73
N ILE A 122 -23.02 -7.74 -11.55
CA ILE A 122 -21.58 -7.72 -11.33
C ILE A 122 -20.89 -7.25 -12.59
N LEU A 123 -20.06 -6.20 -12.47
CA LEU A 123 -19.17 -5.72 -13.51
C LEU A 123 -17.74 -5.60 -12.96
N ASN A 124 -16.83 -6.40 -13.50
CA ASN A 124 -15.42 -6.35 -13.13
C ASN A 124 -14.56 -5.89 -14.31
N LEU A 125 -14.04 -4.66 -14.21
CA LEU A 125 -13.16 -3.99 -15.19
C LEU A 125 -11.76 -3.75 -14.63
N SER A 126 -11.40 -4.40 -13.53
CA SER A 126 -10.10 -4.17 -12.89
C SER A 126 -8.92 -4.54 -13.77
N ARG A 127 -7.75 -3.93 -13.56
CA ARG A 127 -6.53 -4.19 -14.35
C ARG A 127 -6.75 -3.96 -15.85
N ASN A 128 -7.18 -2.76 -16.20
CA ASN A 128 -7.31 -2.27 -17.56
C ASN A 128 -6.61 -0.90 -17.68
N LYS A 129 -6.82 -0.17 -18.77
CA LYS A 129 -6.25 1.16 -19.04
C LYS A 129 -7.34 2.23 -19.18
N LEU A 130 -8.47 2.04 -18.47
CA LEU A 130 -9.63 2.93 -18.56
C LEU A 130 -9.28 4.29 -17.97
N LYS A 131 -9.53 5.36 -18.74
CA LYS A 131 -9.36 6.75 -18.28
C LYS A 131 -10.67 7.39 -17.82
N GLU A 132 -11.78 6.88 -18.33
CA GLU A 132 -13.13 7.30 -18.00
C GLU A 132 -14.09 6.10 -18.03
N ILE A 133 -15.27 6.30 -17.43
CA ILE A 133 -16.39 5.35 -17.48
C ILE A 133 -17.58 6.11 -18.08
N PRO A 134 -18.29 5.54 -19.07
CA PRO A 134 -19.42 6.21 -19.73
C PRO A 134 -20.51 6.58 -18.74
N ALA A 135 -21.18 7.72 -18.96
CA ALA A 135 -22.27 8.19 -18.08
C ALA A 135 -23.46 7.22 -18.06
N GLU A 136 -23.62 6.42 -19.10
CA GLU A 136 -24.60 5.35 -19.24
C GLU A 136 -24.44 4.25 -18.20
N ILE A 137 -23.29 4.16 -17.51
CA ILE A 137 -23.14 3.26 -16.36
C ILE A 137 -24.25 3.50 -15.32
N GLY A 138 -24.74 4.73 -15.17
CA GLY A 138 -25.83 5.08 -14.24
C GLY A 138 -27.16 4.39 -14.54
N GLN A 139 -27.33 3.81 -15.73
CA GLN A 139 -28.52 3.06 -16.13
C GLN A 139 -28.55 1.63 -15.56
N LEU A 140 -27.42 1.13 -15.05
CA LEU A 140 -27.28 -0.22 -14.50
C LEU A 140 -27.86 -0.33 -13.08
N THR A 141 -29.16 -0.07 -12.93
CA THR A 141 -29.82 0.05 -11.62
C THR A 141 -29.78 -1.23 -10.78
N SER A 142 -29.59 -2.40 -11.41
CA SER A 142 -29.42 -3.70 -10.73
C SER A 142 -27.99 -3.98 -10.26
N LEU A 143 -27.01 -3.12 -10.58
CA LEU A 143 -25.60 -3.36 -10.32
C LEU A 143 -25.31 -3.33 -8.83
N GLN A 144 -24.73 -4.42 -8.32
CA GLN A 144 -24.39 -4.63 -6.91
C GLN A 144 -22.90 -4.49 -6.65
N ILE A 145 -22.08 -4.96 -7.60
CA ILE A 145 -20.62 -4.95 -7.50
C ILE A 145 -20.02 -4.32 -8.76
N LEU A 146 -19.23 -3.27 -8.57
CA LEU A 146 -18.46 -2.61 -9.62
C LEU A 146 -16.99 -2.56 -9.22
N ASN A 147 -16.15 -3.28 -9.97
CA ASN A 147 -14.71 -3.26 -9.76
C ASN A 147 -13.99 -2.50 -10.87
N LEU A 148 -13.40 -1.36 -10.52
CA LEU A 148 -12.63 -0.46 -11.39
C LEU A 148 -11.17 -0.32 -10.92
N GLY A 149 -10.71 -1.13 -9.97
CA GLY A 149 -9.36 -1.02 -9.42
C GLY A 149 -8.28 -1.26 -10.47
N LEU A 150 -7.09 -0.67 -10.29
CA LEU A 150 -5.96 -0.79 -11.23
C LEU A 150 -6.33 -0.33 -12.65
N ASN A 151 -6.75 0.94 -12.77
CA ASN A 151 -7.03 1.63 -14.03
C ASN A 151 -6.36 3.02 -14.01
N GLU A 152 -6.65 3.87 -15.00
CA GLU A 152 -6.11 5.22 -15.15
C GLU A 152 -7.18 6.31 -14.88
N LEU A 153 -8.21 5.98 -14.10
CA LEU A 153 -9.34 6.87 -13.85
C LEU A 153 -8.92 8.10 -13.03
N ARG A 154 -9.22 9.28 -13.56
CA ARG A 154 -9.06 10.56 -12.83
C ARG A 154 -10.35 11.02 -12.17
N GLU A 155 -11.50 10.59 -12.68
CA GLU A 155 -12.78 10.93 -12.11
C GLU A 155 -13.79 9.80 -12.20
N ILE A 156 -14.78 9.82 -11.29
CA ILE A 156 -15.96 8.97 -11.34
C ILE A 156 -17.16 9.85 -11.70
N PRO A 157 -17.97 9.46 -12.69
CA PRO A 157 -19.09 10.29 -13.12
C PRO A 157 -20.15 10.40 -12.01
N VAL A 158 -20.74 11.59 -11.86
CA VAL A 158 -21.78 11.88 -10.85
C VAL A 158 -22.96 10.91 -10.90
N VAL A 159 -23.23 10.33 -12.07
CA VAL A 159 -24.26 9.30 -12.30
C VAL A 159 -24.07 8.03 -11.48
N ILE A 160 -22.89 7.81 -10.87
CA ILE A 160 -22.67 6.68 -9.94
C ILE A 160 -23.66 6.70 -8.76
N ARG A 161 -24.21 7.87 -8.42
CA ARG A 161 -25.27 8.02 -7.43
C ARG A 161 -26.59 7.34 -7.80
N GLN A 162 -26.84 7.15 -9.09
CA GLN A 162 -28.07 6.54 -9.61
C GLN A 162 -28.07 5.01 -9.42
N LEU A 163 -26.90 4.42 -9.19
CA LEU A 163 -26.74 2.99 -8.93
C LEU A 163 -27.18 2.63 -7.52
N THR A 164 -28.48 2.66 -7.24
CA THR A 164 -29.03 2.48 -5.88
C THR A 164 -28.80 1.09 -5.29
N SER A 165 -28.66 0.05 -6.14
CA SER A 165 -28.33 -1.31 -5.70
C SER A 165 -26.83 -1.54 -5.47
N LEU A 166 -25.95 -0.58 -5.78
CA LEU A 166 -24.52 -0.76 -5.66
C LEU A 166 -24.10 -0.81 -4.20
N GLN A 167 -23.52 -1.95 -3.82
CA GLN A 167 -23.05 -2.28 -2.48
C GLN A 167 -21.52 -2.17 -2.42
N GLU A 168 -20.83 -2.64 -3.46
CA GLU A 168 -19.37 -2.67 -3.51
C GLU A 168 -18.85 -1.89 -4.73
N LEU A 169 -18.00 -0.90 -4.46
CA LEU A 169 -17.27 -0.14 -5.49
C LEU A 169 -15.78 -0.17 -5.16
N ASN A 170 -14.99 -0.81 -6.01
CA ASN A 170 -13.54 -0.84 -5.88
C ASN A 170 -12.89 0.15 -6.84
N LEU A 171 -12.16 1.13 -6.30
CA LEU A 171 -11.43 2.18 -7.03
C LEU A 171 -9.92 2.16 -6.79
N ILE A 172 -9.39 1.14 -6.10
CA ILE A 172 -7.99 1.14 -5.66
C ILE A 172 -7.02 1.35 -6.83
N ARG A 173 -5.88 1.99 -6.55
CA ARG A 173 -4.82 2.21 -7.55
C ARG A 173 -5.33 2.85 -8.85
N ASN A 174 -6.14 3.90 -8.71
CA ASN A 174 -6.45 4.87 -9.76
C ASN A 174 -5.88 6.25 -9.39
N PRO A 175 -5.46 7.08 -10.37
CA PRO A 175 -5.02 8.46 -10.13
C PRO A 175 -6.22 9.41 -9.91
N LEU A 176 -7.11 9.06 -8.98
CA LEU A 176 -8.38 9.74 -8.77
C LEU A 176 -8.21 11.14 -8.18
N VAL A 177 -8.84 12.11 -8.85
CA VAL A 177 -8.90 13.54 -8.49
C VAL A 177 -10.30 13.89 -7.99
N ASN A 178 -11.36 13.35 -8.60
CA ASN A 178 -12.75 13.63 -8.26
C ASN A 178 -13.64 12.37 -8.25
N PRO A 179 -14.19 11.92 -7.11
CA PRO A 179 -14.01 12.49 -5.77
C PRO A 179 -12.55 12.35 -5.29
N PRO A 180 -12.13 13.12 -4.26
CA PRO A 180 -10.84 12.89 -3.62
C PRO A 180 -10.70 11.42 -3.16
N ILE A 181 -9.47 10.88 -3.21
CA ILE A 181 -9.23 9.47 -2.87
C ILE A 181 -9.62 9.14 -1.43
N GLU A 182 -9.53 10.11 -0.52
CA GLU A 182 -9.96 10.03 0.87
C GLU A 182 -11.45 9.72 0.96
N VAL A 183 -12.27 10.40 0.14
CA VAL A 183 -13.71 10.12 0.02
C VAL A 183 -13.96 8.76 -0.63
N ALA A 184 -13.18 8.41 -1.67
CA ALA A 184 -13.32 7.12 -2.34
C ALA A 184 -13.00 5.93 -1.43
N ASN A 185 -11.99 6.06 -0.56
CA ASN A 185 -11.58 5.03 0.40
C ASN A 185 -12.64 4.78 1.48
N GLN A 186 -13.48 5.77 1.78
CA GLN A 186 -14.62 5.62 2.70
C GLN A 186 -15.81 4.86 2.07
N GLY A 187 -15.75 4.54 0.78
CA GLY A 187 -16.72 3.70 0.09
C GLY A 187 -17.85 4.45 -0.62
N ILE A 188 -18.78 3.69 -1.21
CA ILE A 188 -19.80 4.24 -2.12
C ILE A 188 -20.73 5.26 -1.45
N GLN A 189 -21.05 5.10 -0.17
CA GLN A 189 -21.95 6.03 0.51
C GLN A 189 -21.32 7.42 0.66
N ALA A 190 -20.04 7.49 1.00
CA ALA A 190 -19.28 8.73 1.06
C ALA A 190 -19.20 9.43 -0.30
N ILE A 191 -18.94 8.67 -1.38
CA ILE A 191 -18.96 9.18 -2.75
C ILE A 191 -20.32 9.78 -3.11
N ARG A 192 -21.43 9.09 -2.78
CA ARG A 192 -22.78 9.58 -3.04
C ARG A 192 -23.07 10.88 -2.28
N ASN A 193 -22.69 10.92 -1.01
CA ASN A 193 -22.91 12.09 -0.16
C ASN A 193 -22.07 13.29 -0.61
N TYR A 194 -20.81 13.07 -0.96
CA TYR A 194 -19.91 14.07 -1.54
C TYR A 194 -20.54 14.73 -2.77
N PHE A 195 -20.96 13.94 -3.76
CA PHE A 195 -21.58 14.47 -4.97
C PHE A 195 -22.91 15.20 -4.69
N ARG A 196 -23.65 14.81 -3.64
CA ARG A 196 -24.87 15.52 -3.19
C ARG A 196 -24.59 16.90 -2.62
N GLN A 197 -23.45 17.09 -1.98
CA GLN A 197 -23.08 18.42 -1.47
C GLN A 197 -22.46 19.30 -2.55
N ILE A 198 -21.74 18.73 -3.52
CA ILE A 198 -21.23 19.48 -4.68
C ILE A 198 -22.38 20.22 -5.41
N GLU A 199 -23.55 19.58 -5.53
CA GLU A 199 -24.77 20.21 -6.10
C GLU A 199 -25.27 21.43 -5.30
N LYS A 200 -25.07 21.45 -3.99
CA LYS A 200 -25.49 22.55 -3.11
C LYS A 200 -24.54 23.75 -3.12
N GLY A 201 -23.35 23.57 -3.69
CA GLY A 201 -22.32 24.59 -3.75
C GLY A 201 -20.94 23.96 -3.73
N LYS A 202 -20.09 24.46 -4.61
CA LYS A 202 -18.73 23.99 -4.76
C LYS A 202 -17.74 25.12 -4.53
N ASP A 203 -16.58 24.75 -4.03
CA ASP A 203 -15.46 25.66 -3.86
C ASP A 203 -14.14 24.90 -4.09
N THR A 204 -13.04 25.60 -4.27
CA THR A 204 -11.76 25.00 -4.67
C THR A 204 -10.79 24.98 -3.49
N LEU A 205 -10.14 23.83 -3.27
CA LEU A 205 -9.12 23.69 -2.24
C LEU A 205 -7.74 24.16 -2.77
N PHE A 206 -7.23 25.24 -2.18
CA PHE A 206 -5.85 25.72 -2.39
C PHE A 206 -5.06 25.59 -1.08
N GLU A 207 -4.97 24.36 -0.58
CA GLU A 207 -4.26 24.01 0.64
C GLU A 207 -3.31 22.84 0.36
N ALA A 208 -2.09 22.91 0.91
CA ALA A 208 -1.08 21.86 0.76
C ALA A 208 -0.24 21.67 2.03
N LYS A 209 0.46 20.54 2.10
CA LYS A 209 1.37 20.19 3.19
C LYS A 209 2.83 20.25 2.72
N LEU A 210 3.68 20.99 3.43
CA LEU A 210 5.13 20.97 3.28
C LEU A 210 5.74 20.26 4.48
N ILE A 211 6.51 19.20 4.27
CA ILE A 211 7.14 18.44 5.33
C ILE A 211 8.66 18.61 5.25
N ILE A 212 9.27 19.11 6.31
CA ILE A 212 10.71 19.35 6.41
C ILE A 212 11.33 18.24 7.26
N VAL A 213 12.24 17.47 6.67
CA VAL A 213 12.91 16.32 7.31
C VAL A 213 14.42 16.37 7.10
N GLY A 214 15.16 15.63 7.91
CA GLY A 214 16.62 15.64 7.93
C GLY A 214 17.16 15.51 9.34
N GLU A 215 18.48 15.36 9.47
CA GLU A 215 19.14 15.12 10.75
C GLU A 215 18.96 16.27 11.77
N GLY A 216 19.23 15.97 13.04
CA GLY A 216 19.23 16.97 14.11
C GLY A 216 20.21 18.12 13.80
N GLY A 217 19.72 19.36 13.87
CA GLY A 217 20.56 20.55 13.74
C GLY A 217 21.00 20.93 12.32
N VAL A 218 20.51 20.28 11.25
CA VAL A 218 20.87 20.62 9.85
C VAL A 218 20.27 21.95 9.35
N GLY A 219 19.36 22.57 10.10
CA GLY A 219 18.75 23.88 9.77
C GLY A 219 17.30 23.82 9.30
N LYS A 220 16.54 22.77 9.68
CA LYS A 220 15.13 22.57 9.30
C LYS A 220 14.22 23.68 9.85
N THR A 221 14.30 23.94 11.14
CA THR A 221 13.58 25.03 11.82
C THR A 221 13.94 26.39 11.24
N THR A 222 15.21 26.59 10.88
CA THR A 222 15.66 27.82 10.21
C THR A 222 15.01 27.99 8.84
N LEU A 223 14.94 26.92 8.04
CA LEU A 223 14.22 26.94 6.76
C LEU A 223 12.73 27.26 6.97
N ALA A 224 12.06 26.57 7.89
CA ALA A 224 10.63 26.77 8.20
C ALA A 224 10.33 28.24 8.53
N ARG A 225 11.07 28.81 9.48
CA ARG A 225 10.92 30.22 9.90
C ARG A 225 11.21 31.20 8.74
N ARG A 226 12.19 30.89 7.88
CA ARG A 226 12.63 31.80 6.80
C ARG A 226 11.77 31.78 5.55
N ILE A 227 11.00 30.71 5.33
CA ILE A 227 9.95 30.70 4.31
C ILE A 227 8.93 31.80 4.59
N ASN A 228 8.56 31.99 5.87
CA ASN A 228 7.63 33.03 6.31
C ASN A 228 8.30 34.40 6.49
N ASN A 229 9.49 34.44 7.09
CA ASN A 229 10.22 35.67 7.33
C ASN A 229 11.71 35.51 6.97
N PRO A 230 12.14 35.93 5.75
CA PRO A 230 13.51 35.78 5.29
C PRO A 230 14.57 36.44 6.17
N LYS A 231 14.19 37.38 7.04
CA LYS A 231 15.11 38.11 7.95
C LYS A 231 15.05 37.61 9.40
N CYS A 232 14.34 36.50 9.68
CA CYS A 232 14.27 35.93 11.02
C CYS A 232 15.66 35.53 11.54
N PRO A 233 16.00 35.83 12.82
CA PRO A 233 17.27 35.43 13.41
C PRO A 233 17.42 33.89 13.45
N LEU A 234 18.66 33.43 13.53
CA LEU A 234 18.93 32.01 13.74
C LEU A 234 18.41 31.59 15.13
N PRO A 235 17.84 30.38 15.27
CA PRO A 235 17.55 29.82 16.58
C PRO A 235 18.81 29.77 17.45
N GLU A 236 18.69 29.98 18.76
CA GLU A 236 19.82 29.77 19.68
C GLU A 236 20.27 28.30 19.65
N GLU A 237 21.55 27.99 19.92
CA GLU A 237 22.06 26.61 19.88
C GLU A 237 21.33 25.63 20.83
N LYS A 238 20.61 26.16 21.83
CA LYS A 238 19.78 25.39 22.77
C LYS A 238 18.34 25.19 22.30
N GLU A 239 17.89 25.92 21.28
CA GLU A 239 16.57 25.75 20.66
C GLU A 239 16.60 24.56 19.69
N SER A 240 16.41 23.34 20.21
CA SER A 240 16.12 22.18 19.38
C SER A 240 14.62 21.93 19.33
N THR A 241 14.03 21.79 18.13
CA THR A 241 12.63 21.34 17.98
C THR A 241 12.49 19.96 18.61
N GLN A 242 11.70 19.90 19.69
CA GLN A 242 11.22 18.65 20.27
C GLN A 242 9.93 18.29 19.53
N GLY A 243 9.84 17.07 19.00
CA GLY A 243 8.63 16.64 18.31
C GLY A 243 8.37 17.28 16.94
N ILE A 244 7.29 18.06 16.79
CA ILE A 244 6.85 18.67 15.52
C ILE A 244 6.45 20.12 15.78
N ASP A 245 6.88 21.05 14.92
CA ASP A 245 6.40 22.45 14.90
C ASP A 245 5.59 22.69 13.60
N ILE A 246 4.36 23.20 13.71
CA ILE A 246 3.50 23.46 12.55
C ILE A 246 3.33 24.97 12.32
N GLN A 247 3.88 25.45 11.20
CA GLN A 247 3.76 26.85 10.79
C GLN A 247 2.88 26.99 9.55
N GLN A 248 2.07 28.05 9.49
CA GLN A 248 1.29 28.35 8.29
C GLN A 248 2.04 29.33 7.39
N TRP A 249 2.10 29.03 6.10
CA TRP A 249 2.62 29.93 5.06
C TRP A 249 1.54 30.18 4.01
N ASN A 250 1.26 31.45 3.74
CA ASN A 250 0.28 31.85 2.71
C ASN A 250 0.97 32.63 1.60
N PHE A 251 0.57 32.39 0.35
CA PHE A 251 0.99 33.21 -0.79
C PHE A 251 -0.12 33.29 -1.85
N VAL A 252 -0.12 34.36 -2.64
CA VAL A 252 -1.07 34.52 -3.76
C VAL A 252 -0.54 33.78 -4.99
N MET A 253 -1.41 33.01 -5.66
CA MET A 253 -1.08 32.38 -6.95
C MET A 253 -1.16 33.41 -8.09
N GLU A 254 -0.21 33.36 -9.02
CA GLU A 254 -0.26 34.21 -10.21
C GLU A 254 -1.54 33.95 -11.01
N GLY A 255 -2.34 35.00 -11.23
CA GLY A 255 -3.60 34.91 -11.98
C GLY A 255 -4.82 34.46 -11.18
N GLN A 256 -4.73 34.29 -9.85
CA GLN A 256 -5.87 34.01 -8.99
C GLN A 256 -5.94 34.99 -7.79
N GLU A 257 -7.14 35.39 -7.41
CA GLU A 257 -7.37 36.28 -6.26
C GLU A 257 -7.38 35.54 -4.90
N LYS A 258 -7.23 34.21 -4.89
CA LYS A 258 -7.28 33.40 -3.67
C LYS A 258 -5.90 33.15 -3.09
N ASP A 259 -5.82 33.24 -1.76
CA ASP A 259 -4.63 32.83 -1.01
C ASP A 259 -4.44 31.32 -1.08
N PHE A 260 -3.21 30.91 -1.40
CA PHE A 260 -2.74 29.54 -1.29
C PHE A 260 -2.19 29.30 0.11
N ARG A 261 -2.71 28.28 0.77
CA ARG A 261 -2.31 27.92 2.12
C ARG A 261 -1.35 26.73 2.13
N VAL A 262 -0.31 26.83 2.93
CA VAL A 262 0.64 25.74 3.19
C VAL A 262 0.75 25.53 4.69
N ASN A 263 0.56 24.29 5.15
CA ASN A 263 0.92 23.90 6.51
C ASN A 263 2.33 23.28 6.46
N ILE A 264 3.31 23.94 7.06
CA ILE A 264 4.72 23.55 7.13
C ILE A 264 4.93 22.74 8.40
N TRP A 265 5.36 21.49 8.27
CA TRP A 265 5.65 20.57 9.36
C TRP A 265 7.17 20.46 9.51
N ASP A 266 7.73 21.02 10.59
CA ASP A 266 9.15 20.89 10.95
C ASP A 266 9.33 19.74 11.95
N PHE A 267 9.93 18.63 11.51
CA PHE A 267 10.13 17.46 12.35
C PHE A 267 11.42 17.56 13.18
N GLY A 268 11.35 17.18 14.44
CA GLY A 268 12.50 16.95 15.31
C GLY A 268 13.45 15.92 14.69
N GLY A 269 14.76 16.20 14.69
CA GLY A 269 15.75 15.32 14.05
C GLY A 269 16.23 14.14 14.89
N GLN A 270 15.52 13.76 15.96
CA GLN A 270 15.98 12.74 16.91
C GLN A 270 15.54 11.33 16.49
N GLU A 271 16.42 10.34 16.68
CA GLU A 271 16.19 8.98 16.20
C GLU A 271 15.06 8.24 16.94
N ILE A 272 14.74 8.65 18.18
CA ILE A 272 13.71 8.02 19.03
C ILE A 272 12.31 8.16 18.41
N TYR A 273 12.12 9.17 17.55
CA TYR A 273 10.84 9.55 16.96
C TYR A 273 10.61 8.96 15.56
N HIS A 274 11.51 8.13 15.04
CA HIS A 274 11.29 7.54 13.71
C HIS A 274 10.00 6.70 13.64
N ALA A 275 9.59 6.08 14.74
CA ALA A 275 8.30 5.40 14.85
C ALA A 275 7.11 6.36 14.90
N THR A 276 7.26 7.58 15.44
CA THR A 276 6.16 8.56 15.48
C THR A 276 6.01 9.30 14.14
N HIS A 277 7.11 9.56 13.44
CA HIS A 277 7.10 10.27 12.16
C HIS A 277 6.23 9.57 11.10
N GLN A 278 6.17 8.24 11.12
CA GLN A 278 5.39 7.49 10.14
C GLN A 278 3.89 7.84 10.13
N PHE A 279 3.35 8.34 11.25
CA PHE A 279 1.94 8.75 11.36
C PHE A 279 1.67 10.10 10.70
N PHE A 280 2.71 10.90 10.46
CA PHE A 280 2.58 12.28 9.97
C PHE A 280 3.20 12.48 8.58
N LEU A 281 4.03 11.53 8.14
CA LEU A 281 4.53 11.46 6.76
C LEU A 281 3.42 10.94 5.86
N THR A 282 2.82 11.84 5.10
CA THR A 282 1.64 11.58 4.29
C THR A 282 1.94 11.68 2.80
N LYS A 283 1.05 11.08 1.99
CA LYS A 283 1.01 11.31 0.54
C LYS A 283 0.64 12.78 0.27
N ARG A 284 0.68 13.19 -1.01
CA ARG A 284 0.17 14.50 -1.45
C ARG A 284 0.82 15.69 -0.71
N SER A 285 2.09 15.55 -0.36
CA SER A 285 2.87 16.58 0.34
C SER A 285 4.09 16.96 -0.49
N VAL A 286 4.69 18.11 -0.26
CA VAL A 286 6.06 18.39 -0.74
C VAL A 286 7.02 18.11 0.40
N TYR A 287 8.13 17.45 0.10
CA TYR A 287 9.17 17.14 1.08
C TYR A 287 10.40 18.00 0.85
N ALA A 288 10.84 18.69 1.89
CA ALA A 288 12.11 19.41 1.93
C ALA A 288 13.09 18.60 2.78
N VAL A 289 13.98 17.85 2.12
CA VAL A 289 15.01 17.06 2.80
C VAL A 289 16.24 17.94 2.97
N VAL A 290 16.56 18.30 4.21
CA VAL A 290 17.67 19.21 4.52
C VAL A 290 18.90 18.42 4.94
N ALA A 291 20.03 18.70 4.29
CA ALA A 291 21.34 18.11 4.57
C ALA A 291 22.37 19.22 4.86
N ASP A 292 23.39 18.92 5.65
CA ASP A 292 24.52 19.83 5.89
C ASP A 292 25.87 19.13 5.67
N ASN A 293 26.97 19.83 5.99
CA ASN A 293 28.34 19.38 5.75
C ASN A 293 28.93 18.49 6.86
N ARG A 294 28.15 18.09 7.88
CA ARG A 294 28.63 17.16 8.92
C ARG A 294 28.86 15.79 8.27
N GLN A 295 30.08 15.26 8.38
CA GLN A 295 30.59 13.98 7.79
C GLN A 295 29.55 13.23 6.93
N GLU A 296 29.45 13.59 5.64
CA GLU A 296 28.65 12.92 4.60
C GLU A 296 27.12 12.83 4.81
N SER A 297 26.53 13.47 5.84
CA SER A 297 25.09 13.35 6.16
C SER A 297 24.63 11.87 6.13
N PRO A 298 25.12 11.01 7.04
CA PRO A 298 25.02 9.56 6.92
C PRO A 298 23.57 9.05 6.89
N ASN A 299 22.62 9.80 7.45
CA ASN A 299 21.20 9.44 7.41
C ASN A 299 20.42 10.09 6.26
N LEU A 300 21.06 10.85 5.36
CA LEU A 300 20.37 11.39 4.18
C LEU A 300 19.74 10.27 3.31
N PRO A 301 20.45 9.17 2.99
CA PRO A 301 19.83 8.05 2.31
C PRO A 301 18.64 7.50 3.09
N TYR A 302 18.74 7.37 4.42
CA TYR A 302 17.64 6.90 5.26
C TYR A 302 16.38 7.78 5.14
N TRP A 303 16.54 9.11 5.17
CA TRP A 303 15.40 10.02 5.02
C TRP A 303 14.75 9.92 3.64
N LEU A 304 15.54 9.78 2.58
CA LEU A 304 15.02 9.60 1.22
C LEU A 304 14.22 8.30 1.08
N GLU A 305 14.71 7.19 1.64
CA GLU A 305 14.02 5.90 1.67
C GLU A 305 12.69 5.96 2.43
N ILE A 306 12.70 6.53 3.63
CA ILE A 306 11.48 6.66 4.46
C ILE A 306 10.45 7.54 3.77
N VAL A 307 10.88 8.64 3.15
CA VAL A 307 9.99 9.50 2.37
C VAL A 307 9.42 8.73 1.19
N GLU A 308 10.21 7.97 0.44
CA GLU A 308 9.71 7.17 -0.68
C GLU A 308 8.66 6.13 -0.24
N LEU A 309 8.97 5.36 0.82
CA LEU A 309 8.10 4.31 1.35
C LEU A 309 6.78 4.83 1.93
N LEU A 310 6.78 6.00 2.57
CA LEU A 310 5.59 6.51 3.27
C LEU A 310 4.79 7.55 2.46
N SER A 311 5.44 8.27 1.55
CA SER A 311 4.80 9.37 0.81
C SER A 311 4.27 9.00 -0.58
N ASN A 312 4.52 7.78 -1.05
CA ASN A 312 4.12 7.29 -2.38
C ASN A 312 4.62 8.22 -3.50
N LYS A 313 5.94 8.41 -3.57
CA LYS A 313 6.64 9.27 -4.57
C LYS A 313 6.23 10.75 -4.55
N SER A 314 5.88 11.29 -3.38
CA SER A 314 5.67 12.73 -3.23
C SER A 314 6.94 13.51 -3.62
N PRO A 315 6.82 14.71 -4.23
CA PRO A 315 7.97 15.48 -4.72
C PRO A 315 8.92 15.88 -3.58
N VAL A 316 10.22 15.69 -3.82
CA VAL A 316 11.30 15.99 -2.89
C VAL A 316 12.18 17.12 -3.43
N LEU A 317 12.46 18.12 -2.60
CA LEU A 317 13.52 19.10 -2.80
C LEU A 317 14.66 18.79 -1.83
N LEU A 318 15.85 18.55 -2.35
CA LEU A 318 17.05 18.36 -1.55
C LEU A 318 17.71 19.71 -1.26
N ILE A 319 17.67 20.15 0.00
CA ILE A 319 18.20 21.45 0.43
C ILE A 319 19.55 21.23 1.10
N LYS A 320 20.61 21.79 0.52
CA LYS A 320 21.99 21.64 1.00
C LYS A 320 22.38 22.89 1.78
N ASN A 321 22.38 22.81 3.10
CA ASN A 321 22.80 23.90 3.98
C ASN A 321 24.32 23.92 4.13
N GLU A 322 24.98 24.73 3.31
CA GLU A 322 26.44 24.93 3.22
C GLU A 322 26.95 25.84 4.33
N LYS A 323 26.84 25.38 5.59
CA LYS A 323 27.33 26.12 6.77
C LYS A 323 28.84 26.40 6.63
N LYS A 324 29.25 27.60 7.03
CA LYS A 324 30.66 28.08 6.93
C LYS A 324 31.22 28.05 5.49
N ASP A 325 30.34 28.19 4.49
CA ASP A 325 30.68 28.17 3.05
C ASP A 325 31.38 26.89 2.57
N GLN A 326 31.20 25.80 3.31
CA GLN A 326 31.64 24.49 2.86
C GLN A 326 30.54 23.84 2.03
N LYS A 327 30.88 23.50 0.78
CA LYS A 327 29.96 22.78 -0.12
C LYS A 327 29.61 21.43 0.46
N VAL A 328 28.32 21.13 0.51
CA VAL A 328 27.83 19.79 0.86
C VAL A 328 28.13 18.86 -0.31
N GLN A 329 29.02 17.88 -0.10
CA GLN A 329 29.39 16.90 -1.12
C GLN A 329 28.45 15.71 -1.07
N ILE A 330 27.52 15.63 -2.02
CA ILE A 330 26.57 14.53 -2.19
C ILE A 330 26.64 14.06 -3.65
N ASN A 331 26.62 12.75 -3.88
CA ASN A 331 26.52 12.19 -5.22
C ASN A 331 25.09 12.33 -5.77
N GLU A 332 24.74 13.53 -6.25
CA GLU A 332 23.39 13.83 -6.75
C GLU A 332 22.99 12.96 -7.95
N LYS A 333 23.95 12.54 -8.78
CA LYS A 333 23.65 11.69 -9.94
C LYS A 333 23.14 10.32 -9.51
N GLU A 334 23.77 9.72 -8.50
CA GLU A 334 23.34 8.45 -7.92
C GLU A 334 22.00 8.58 -7.21
N LEU A 335 21.82 9.64 -6.39
CA LEU A 335 20.55 9.86 -5.71
C LEU A 335 19.40 10.07 -6.68
N ARG A 336 19.57 10.86 -7.74
CA ARG A 336 18.52 11.09 -8.75
C ARG A 336 18.25 9.84 -9.60
N ALA A 337 19.25 8.97 -9.79
CA ALA A 337 19.06 7.69 -10.48
C ALA A 337 18.24 6.69 -9.63
N ARG A 338 18.36 6.77 -8.29
CA ARG A 338 17.61 5.92 -7.36
C ARG A 338 16.23 6.48 -7.03
N PHE A 339 16.13 7.78 -6.77
CA PHE A 339 14.94 8.46 -6.27
C PHE A 339 14.38 9.43 -7.33
N GLU A 340 13.47 8.93 -8.17
CA GLU A 340 12.83 9.69 -9.26
C GLU A 340 11.96 10.88 -8.77
N ASN A 341 11.59 10.85 -7.49
CA ASN A 341 10.79 11.89 -6.85
C ASN A 341 11.62 13.10 -6.40
N ILE A 342 12.96 13.04 -6.44
CA ILE A 342 13.82 14.22 -6.25
C ILE A 342 13.65 15.14 -7.45
N LYS A 343 13.00 16.29 -7.24
CA LYS A 343 12.73 17.27 -8.30
C LYS A 343 13.86 18.27 -8.45
N GLU A 344 14.39 18.75 -7.33
CA GLU A 344 15.49 19.72 -7.35
C GLU A 344 16.51 19.50 -6.23
N SER A 345 17.73 19.99 -6.43
CA SER A 345 18.76 20.09 -5.39
C SER A 345 19.30 21.50 -5.31
N LEU A 346 19.10 22.15 -4.17
CA LEU A 346 19.29 23.59 -4.02
C LEU A 346 20.26 23.88 -2.86
N PRO A 347 21.40 24.54 -3.12
CA PRO A 347 22.31 24.98 -2.07
C PRO A 347 21.81 26.26 -1.40
N THR A 348 22.08 26.38 -0.10
CA THR A 348 21.84 27.59 0.67
C THR A 348 22.86 27.73 1.78
N ASN A 349 23.08 28.94 2.29
CA ASN A 349 23.83 29.16 3.52
C ASN A 349 22.98 29.99 4.46
N PHE A 350 22.36 29.32 5.43
CA PHE A 350 21.51 30.02 6.38
C PHE A 350 22.31 30.88 7.37
N ALA A 351 23.56 30.52 7.63
CA ALA A 351 24.38 31.19 8.65
C ALA A 351 24.99 32.52 8.16
N ALA A 352 25.15 32.72 6.86
CA ALA A 352 25.85 33.87 6.29
C ALA A 352 24.91 34.88 5.60
N ASP A 353 24.31 34.50 4.46
CA ASP A 353 23.74 35.45 3.50
C ASP A 353 22.36 35.05 2.94
N ASN A 354 21.85 33.88 3.33
CA ASN A 354 20.60 33.31 2.81
C ASN A 354 20.64 33.09 1.28
N ARG A 355 21.82 32.92 0.68
CA ARG A 355 21.93 32.64 -0.75
C ARG A 355 21.07 31.43 -1.13
N GLY A 356 20.43 31.49 -2.30
CA GLY A 356 19.57 30.41 -2.79
C GLY A 356 18.20 30.28 -2.08
N LEU A 357 17.91 31.03 -1.01
CA LEU A 357 16.61 30.95 -0.32
C LEU A 357 15.44 31.33 -1.25
N THR A 358 15.62 32.35 -2.09
CA THR A 358 14.60 32.75 -3.08
C THR A 358 14.31 31.62 -4.09
N ASP A 359 15.35 30.94 -4.56
CA ASP A 359 15.21 29.82 -5.49
C ASP A 359 14.52 28.62 -4.82
N ILE A 360 14.83 28.37 -3.55
CA ILE A 360 14.14 27.37 -2.72
C ILE A 360 12.65 27.71 -2.60
N ILE A 361 12.31 28.95 -2.24
CA ILE A 361 10.91 29.38 -2.09
C ILE A 361 10.16 29.25 -3.42
N ASN A 362 10.76 29.68 -4.53
CA ASN A 362 10.13 29.59 -5.85
C ASN A 362 9.88 28.13 -6.27
N ASN A 363 10.85 27.24 -6.05
CA ASN A 363 10.69 25.82 -6.33
C ASN A 363 9.64 25.17 -5.42
N LEU A 364 9.60 25.53 -4.13
CA LEU A 364 8.56 25.08 -3.21
C LEU A 364 7.18 25.49 -3.71
N LYS A 365 6.97 26.79 -4.05
CA LYS A 365 5.70 27.27 -4.61
C LYS A 365 5.30 26.47 -5.85
N PHE A 366 6.23 26.28 -6.78
CA PHE A 366 5.96 25.51 -7.99
C PHE A 366 5.51 24.08 -7.66
N GLN A 367 6.27 23.32 -6.87
CA GLN A 367 5.95 21.93 -6.55
C GLN A 367 4.65 21.79 -5.75
N LEU A 368 4.38 22.71 -4.81
CA LEU A 368 3.15 22.72 -4.02
C LEU A 368 1.92 22.90 -4.92
N GLN A 369 1.99 23.77 -5.93
CA GLN A 369 0.90 24.00 -6.88
C GLN A 369 0.66 22.82 -7.83
N GLN A 370 1.66 21.96 -8.05
CA GLN A 370 1.53 20.76 -8.90
C GLN A 370 0.95 19.55 -8.16
N LEU A 371 0.66 19.65 -6.85
CA LEU A 371 0.14 18.52 -6.09
C LEU A 371 -1.25 18.12 -6.61
N PRO A 372 -1.56 16.81 -6.74
CA PRO A 372 -2.78 16.35 -7.44
C PRO A 372 -4.12 16.80 -6.84
N HIS A 373 -4.14 17.14 -5.55
CA HIS A 373 -5.34 17.57 -4.83
C HIS A 373 -5.53 19.08 -4.84
N VAL A 374 -4.50 19.84 -5.17
CA VAL A 374 -4.58 21.30 -5.27
C VAL A 374 -5.45 21.66 -6.47
N GLY A 375 -6.40 22.57 -6.27
CA GLY A 375 -7.36 22.92 -7.31
C GLY A 375 -8.54 21.95 -7.40
N THR A 376 -8.60 20.91 -6.56
CA THR A 376 -9.77 20.03 -6.51
C THR A 376 -11.00 20.79 -6.03
N THR A 377 -12.14 20.42 -6.61
CA THR A 377 -13.43 20.94 -6.20
C THR A 377 -13.89 20.19 -4.96
N LEU A 378 -14.19 20.91 -3.88
CA LEU A 378 -14.80 20.37 -2.68
C LEU A 378 -16.18 20.99 -2.46
N PRO A 379 -17.05 20.32 -1.68
CA PRO A 379 -18.30 20.93 -1.27
C PRO A 379 -18.04 22.16 -0.41
N LYS A 380 -18.73 23.27 -0.70
CA LYS A 380 -18.59 24.53 0.04
C LYS A 380 -18.86 24.36 1.55
N THR A 381 -19.80 23.46 1.89
CA THR A 381 -20.11 23.11 3.28
C THR A 381 -18.92 22.52 4.03
N TRP A 382 -18.09 21.72 3.37
CA TRP A 382 -16.91 21.10 4.00
C TRP A 382 -15.84 22.15 4.32
N ILE A 383 -15.62 23.09 3.39
CA ILE A 383 -14.69 24.20 3.59
C ILE A 383 -15.16 25.08 4.76
N ASN A 384 -16.47 25.36 4.84
CA ASN A 384 -17.02 26.12 5.96
C ASN A 384 -16.79 25.41 7.29
N ILE A 385 -17.06 24.10 7.38
CA ILE A 385 -16.83 23.31 8.61
C ILE A 385 -15.36 23.40 9.00
N ARG A 386 -14.45 23.16 8.04
CA ARG A 386 -13.01 23.24 8.25
C ARG A 386 -12.56 24.62 8.76
N ASN A 387 -13.12 25.70 8.22
CA ASN A 387 -12.81 27.07 8.67
C ASN A 387 -13.33 27.34 10.09
N GLU A 388 -14.50 26.81 10.46
CA GLU A 388 -15.03 26.96 11.82
C GLU A 388 -14.20 26.17 12.84
N LEU A 389 -13.79 24.94 12.51
CA LEU A 389 -12.87 24.16 13.35
C LEU A 389 -11.54 24.89 13.58
N GLU A 390 -11.00 25.52 12.54
CA GLU A 390 -9.81 26.35 12.68
C GLU A 390 -10.05 27.59 13.54
N ARG A 391 -11.21 28.25 13.39
CA ARG A 391 -11.58 29.41 14.20
C ARG A 391 -11.58 29.06 15.69
N LEU A 392 -12.17 27.92 16.06
CA LEU A 392 -12.17 27.40 17.43
C LEU A 392 -10.75 27.19 17.97
N PHE A 393 -9.85 26.66 17.14
CA PHE A 393 -8.45 26.50 17.52
C PHE A 393 -7.72 27.84 17.68
N LYS A 394 -7.82 28.74 16.70
CA LYS A 394 -7.04 29.99 16.67
C LYS A 394 -7.55 31.06 17.62
N GLU A 395 -8.86 31.27 17.65
CA GLU A 395 -9.49 32.37 18.39
C GLU A 395 -9.87 31.92 19.79
N GLU A 396 -10.45 30.73 19.95
CA GLU A 396 -10.90 30.21 21.25
C GLU A 396 -9.83 29.34 21.96
N ARG A 397 -8.68 29.11 21.33
CA ARG A 397 -7.55 28.34 21.87
C ARG A 397 -7.92 26.90 22.28
N LYS A 398 -8.92 26.31 21.61
CA LYS A 398 -9.32 24.91 21.83
C LYS A 398 -8.39 23.95 21.08
N ASN A 399 -7.71 23.06 21.80
CA ASN A 399 -6.90 21.99 21.18
C ASN A 399 -7.74 20.81 20.68
N TYR A 400 -8.94 20.64 21.22
CA TYR A 400 -9.88 19.57 20.88
C TYR A 400 -11.31 20.02 21.17
N ILE A 401 -12.28 19.30 20.60
CA ILE A 401 -13.71 19.41 20.89
C ILE A 401 -14.32 18.02 21.04
N SER A 402 -15.44 17.93 21.74
CA SER A 402 -16.22 16.69 21.78
C SER A 402 -16.90 16.41 20.44
N LEU A 403 -17.18 15.14 20.16
CA LEU A 403 -17.94 14.73 18.97
C LEU A 403 -19.32 15.40 18.91
N ASN A 404 -19.96 15.65 20.06
CA ASN A 404 -21.23 16.36 20.13
C ASN A 404 -21.12 17.84 19.75
N GLU A 405 -20.01 18.51 20.11
CA GLU A 405 -19.75 19.88 19.63
C GLU A 405 -19.52 19.89 18.12
N TYR A 406 -18.72 18.95 17.61
CA TYR A 406 -18.50 18.80 16.17
C TYR A 406 -19.81 18.59 15.39
N TYR A 407 -20.68 17.75 15.91
CA TYR A 407 -22.02 17.50 15.37
C TYR A 407 -22.89 18.76 15.31
N LYS A 408 -22.86 19.60 16.34
CA LYS A 408 -23.58 20.89 16.33
C LYS A 408 -23.04 21.82 15.26
N ILE A 409 -21.72 21.93 15.13
CA ILE A 409 -21.08 22.73 14.07
C ILE A 409 -21.56 22.29 12.68
N CYS A 410 -21.62 20.98 12.45
CA CYS A 410 -22.12 20.44 11.20
C CYS A 410 -23.61 20.75 10.97
N GLU A 411 -24.44 20.61 12.01
CA GLU A 411 -25.88 20.90 11.98
C GLU A 411 -26.15 22.38 11.66
N ASP A 412 -25.40 23.29 12.26
CA ASP A 412 -25.47 24.74 12.00
C ASP A 412 -25.18 25.07 10.53
N MET A 413 -24.36 24.23 9.87
CA MET A 413 -24.05 24.30 8.45
C MET A 413 -24.97 23.44 7.56
N LYS A 414 -26.11 23.00 8.10
CA LYS A 414 -27.16 22.21 7.41
C LYS A 414 -26.70 20.82 6.97
N VAL A 415 -25.73 20.25 7.67
CA VAL A 415 -25.31 18.86 7.53
C VAL A 415 -25.83 18.10 8.76
N THR A 416 -26.94 17.37 8.61
CA THR A 416 -27.63 16.72 9.74
C THR A 416 -27.44 15.20 9.79
N ASP A 417 -26.99 14.59 8.70
CA ASP A 417 -26.77 13.13 8.63
C ASP A 417 -25.49 12.75 9.38
N ARG A 418 -25.62 11.94 10.44
CA ARG A 418 -24.50 11.57 11.34
C ARG A 418 -23.37 10.85 10.61
N THR A 419 -23.71 9.88 9.76
CA THR A 419 -22.74 9.15 8.96
C THR A 419 -21.94 10.11 8.10
N PHE A 420 -22.62 11.07 7.48
CA PHE A 420 -21.96 12.05 6.64
C PHE A 420 -21.09 13.04 7.42
N GLN A 421 -21.50 13.44 8.62
CA GLN A 421 -20.66 14.26 9.50
C GLN A 421 -19.35 13.54 9.82
N LEU A 422 -19.41 12.24 10.10
CA LEU A 422 -18.26 11.39 10.34
C LEU A 422 -17.35 11.27 9.11
N GLU A 423 -17.93 11.05 7.92
CA GLU A 423 -17.21 11.04 6.63
C GLU A 423 -16.42 12.35 6.39
N ILE A 424 -17.01 13.51 6.73
CA ILE A 424 -16.32 14.82 6.65
C ILE A 424 -15.12 14.87 7.60
N SER A 425 -15.32 14.48 8.85
CA SER A 425 -14.21 14.49 9.82
C SER A 425 -13.12 13.48 9.48
N GLN A 426 -13.48 12.34 8.88
CA GLN A 426 -12.52 11.37 8.37
C GLN A 426 -11.71 11.98 7.21
N PHE A 427 -12.37 12.68 6.29
CA PHE A 427 -11.67 13.39 5.22
C PHE A 427 -10.69 14.43 5.79
N LEU A 428 -11.11 15.24 6.77
CA LEU A 428 -10.25 16.23 7.41
C LEU A 428 -9.09 15.60 8.20
N HIS A 429 -9.30 14.40 8.77
CA HIS A 429 -8.26 13.59 9.37
C HIS A 429 -7.23 13.10 8.34
N ASP A 430 -7.71 12.55 7.22
CA ASP A 430 -6.86 11.99 6.17
C ASP A 430 -5.96 13.05 5.51
N ILE A 431 -6.42 14.31 5.40
CA ILE A 431 -5.61 15.44 4.91
C ILE A 431 -4.77 16.11 6.00
N GLY A 432 -4.86 15.65 7.26
CA GLY A 432 -4.05 16.11 8.38
C GLY A 432 -4.43 17.48 8.96
N VAL A 433 -5.68 17.92 8.77
CA VAL A 433 -6.19 19.17 9.37
C VAL A 433 -6.58 18.97 10.82
N ILE A 434 -7.14 17.80 11.16
CA ILE A 434 -7.52 17.38 12.52
C ILE A 434 -7.06 15.95 12.77
N LEU A 435 -7.16 15.47 14.02
CA LEU A 435 -7.11 14.03 14.32
C LEU A 435 -8.47 13.57 14.87
N HIS A 436 -9.08 12.59 14.20
CA HIS A 436 -10.33 11.98 14.65
C HIS A 436 -10.32 10.49 14.29
N PHE A 437 -10.24 9.62 15.30
CA PHE A 437 -10.07 8.19 15.11
C PHE A 437 -11.41 7.47 15.27
N GLN A 438 -11.92 6.89 14.18
CA GLN A 438 -13.29 6.38 14.13
C GLN A 438 -13.41 4.85 14.20
N ASP A 439 -12.28 4.13 14.35
CA ASP A 439 -12.23 2.67 14.20
C ASP A 439 -12.98 1.89 15.29
N ASP A 440 -13.17 2.50 16.47
CA ASP A 440 -13.82 1.88 17.63
C ASP A 440 -14.84 2.85 18.24
N PRO A 441 -16.15 2.62 18.10
CA PRO A 441 -17.19 3.49 18.67
C PRO A 441 -17.17 3.63 20.20
N ILE A 442 -16.51 2.70 20.91
CA ILE A 442 -16.40 2.70 22.37
C ILE A 442 -15.18 3.50 22.85
N SER A 443 -14.24 3.79 21.94
CA SER A 443 -13.01 4.54 22.19
C SER A 443 -13.26 5.95 22.72
N THR A 444 -12.35 6.43 23.57
CA THR A 444 -12.37 7.83 24.01
C THR A 444 -11.95 8.78 22.89
N LEU A 445 -11.11 8.30 21.96
CA LEU A 445 -10.71 9.03 20.75
C LEU A 445 -11.84 9.15 19.73
N TYR A 446 -12.77 8.18 19.65
CA TYR A 446 -13.95 8.29 18.80
C TYR A 446 -14.83 9.47 19.19
N ASN A 447 -14.90 9.79 20.48
CA ASN A 447 -15.71 10.88 20.98
C ASN A 447 -14.98 12.23 21.03
N THR A 448 -13.75 12.29 20.49
CA THR A 448 -12.85 13.44 20.59
C THR A 448 -12.34 13.82 19.22
N VAL A 449 -12.58 15.07 18.81
CA VAL A 449 -11.97 15.65 17.62
C VAL A 449 -10.81 16.55 18.06
N ILE A 450 -9.58 16.11 17.82
CA ILE A 450 -8.37 16.88 18.11
C ILE A 450 -8.18 17.90 17.00
N LEU A 451 -8.37 19.19 17.32
CA LEU A 451 -8.23 20.31 16.40
C LEU A 451 -6.76 20.68 16.15
N ASN A 452 -5.89 20.40 17.13
CA ASN A 452 -4.48 20.71 17.07
C ASN A 452 -3.64 19.41 17.10
N PRO A 453 -3.24 18.87 15.94
CA PRO A 453 -2.37 17.69 15.88
C PRO A 453 -1.04 17.88 16.63
N GLU A 454 -0.47 19.08 16.62
CA GLU A 454 0.79 19.42 17.32
C GLU A 454 0.66 19.20 18.82
N TRP A 455 -0.45 19.68 19.42
CA TRP A 455 -0.73 19.46 20.84
C TRP A 455 -0.79 17.97 21.22
N GLY A 456 -1.38 17.15 20.34
CA GLY A 456 -1.46 15.71 20.54
C GLY A 456 -0.09 15.05 20.45
N THR A 457 0.75 15.47 19.50
CA THR A 457 2.11 14.95 19.36
C THR A 457 3.01 15.37 20.50
N ASP A 458 2.93 16.62 20.94
CA ASP A 458 3.70 17.12 22.08
C ASP A 458 3.40 16.33 23.35
N ALA A 459 2.13 15.96 23.57
CA ALA A 459 1.76 15.11 24.68
C ALA A 459 2.47 13.75 24.64
N VAL A 460 2.53 13.12 23.46
CA VAL A 460 3.22 11.85 23.25
C VAL A 460 4.72 12.00 23.52
N TYR A 461 5.35 13.03 22.96
CA TYR A 461 6.80 13.26 23.14
C TYR A 461 7.17 13.54 24.59
N LYS A 462 6.34 14.29 25.32
CA LYS A 462 6.54 14.51 26.76
C LYS A 462 6.67 13.22 27.56
N VAL A 463 5.97 12.15 27.20
CA VAL A 463 6.11 10.85 27.88
C VAL A 463 7.42 10.16 27.51
N LEU A 464 7.81 10.22 26.22
CA LEU A 464 9.02 9.56 25.73
C LEU A 464 10.32 10.25 26.17
N ASP A 465 10.24 11.56 26.42
CA ASP A 465 11.36 12.39 26.84
C ASP A 465 11.46 12.54 28.37
N GLU A 466 10.47 12.04 29.10
CA GLU A 466 10.42 12.16 30.55
C GLU A 466 11.57 11.37 31.20
N PRO A 467 12.46 12.02 31.98
CA PRO A 467 13.61 11.34 32.59
C PRO A 467 13.23 10.15 33.46
N THR A 468 12.10 10.21 34.17
CA THR A 468 11.63 9.09 35.00
C THR A 468 11.28 7.87 34.15
N VAL A 469 10.60 8.06 33.02
CA VAL A 469 10.22 7.00 32.07
C VAL A 469 11.46 6.41 31.39
N ILE A 470 12.40 7.25 30.96
CA ILE A 470 13.66 6.81 30.35
C ILE A 470 14.49 5.97 31.34
N ASN A 471 14.65 6.43 32.58
CA ASN A 471 15.40 5.72 33.60
C ASN A 471 14.74 4.39 34.02
N GLN A 472 13.43 4.27 33.85
CA GLN A 472 12.67 3.04 34.05
C GLN A 472 12.57 2.18 32.77
N LEU A 473 13.43 2.43 31.78
CA LEU A 473 13.49 1.68 30.52
C LEU A 473 12.16 1.68 29.77
N GLY A 474 11.47 2.81 29.75
CA GLY A 474 10.19 2.98 29.06
C GLY A 474 8.97 2.52 29.85
N ARG A 475 9.11 2.08 31.09
CA ARG A 475 7.98 1.74 31.96
C ARG A 475 7.37 2.99 32.56
N PHE A 476 6.04 3.07 32.55
CA PHE A 476 5.27 4.16 33.17
C PHE A 476 3.85 3.70 33.52
N ASN A 477 3.17 4.41 34.41
CA ASN A 477 1.79 4.14 34.82
C ASN A 477 0.92 5.41 34.85
N ASN A 478 -0.35 5.28 35.24
CA ASN A 478 -1.28 6.41 35.29
C ASN A 478 -0.85 7.55 36.25
N THR A 479 -0.10 7.24 37.32
CA THR A 479 0.44 8.27 38.23
C THR A 479 1.55 9.06 37.55
N ASP A 480 2.46 8.39 36.82
CA ASP A 480 3.50 9.06 36.04
C ASP A 480 2.88 9.96 34.98
N LEU A 481 1.89 9.45 34.24
CA LEU A 481 1.16 10.24 33.24
C LEU A 481 0.47 11.47 33.84
N GLY A 482 -0.10 11.36 35.04
CA GLY A 482 -0.70 12.51 35.75
C GLY A 482 0.34 13.58 36.12
N ASN A 483 1.57 13.18 36.41
CA ASN A 483 2.68 14.11 36.67
C ASN A 483 3.21 14.75 35.38
N ILE A 484 3.35 13.97 34.30
CA ILE A 484 3.86 14.42 32.99
C ILE A 484 2.86 15.38 32.33
N TRP A 485 1.57 15.06 32.40
CA TRP A 485 0.47 15.82 31.82
C TRP A 485 -0.28 16.67 32.86
N ASN A 486 0.46 17.23 33.82
CA ASN A 486 -0.09 18.07 34.89
C ASN A 486 -0.54 19.47 34.43
N GLU A 487 -0.14 19.90 33.23
CA GLU A 487 -0.53 21.19 32.68
C GLU A 487 -2.05 21.20 32.41
N ALA A 488 -2.71 22.31 32.72
CA ALA A 488 -4.16 22.48 32.52
C ALA A 488 -4.65 22.15 31.10
N LYS A 489 -3.77 22.24 30.09
CA LYS A 489 -4.08 21.90 28.69
C LYS A 489 -4.16 20.40 28.40
N TYR A 490 -3.74 19.53 29.33
CA TYR A 490 -3.77 18.07 29.20
C TYR A 490 -4.55 17.36 30.31
N GLU A 491 -4.79 18.03 31.44
CA GLU A 491 -5.34 17.44 32.67
C GLU A 491 -6.60 16.57 32.46
N THR A 492 -7.51 16.98 31.58
CA THR A 492 -8.77 16.24 31.30
C THR A 492 -8.67 15.24 30.15
N MET A 493 -7.52 15.13 29.50
CA MET A 493 -7.29 14.38 28.26
C MET A 493 -6.37 13.18 28.42
N GLN A 494 -5.92 12.88 29.63
CA GLN A 494 -5.00 11.77 29.91
C GLN A 494 -5.45 10.43 29.29
N PRO A 495 -6.72 9.99 29.39
CA PRO A 495 -7.16 8.74 28.76
C PRO A 495 -7.01 8.76 27.23
N GLN A 496 -7.42 9.84 26.59
CA GLN A 496 -7.36 10.02 25.14
C GLN A 496 -5.91 10.07 24.64
N LEU A 497 -5.03 10.78 25.36
CA LEU A 497 -3.62 10.91 24.99
C LEU A 497 -2.86 9.58 25.14
N LEU A 498 -3.18 8.80 26.18
CA LEU A 498 -2.66 7.44 26.32
C LEU A 498 -3.20 6.53 25.21
N GLU A 499 -4.49 6.61 24.91
CA GLU A 499 -5.08 5.85 23.80
C GLU A 499 -4.46 6.23 22.45
N LEU A 500 -4.08 7.49 22.27
CA LEU A 500 -3.36 7.97 21.09
C LEU A 500 -2.00 7.30 20.96
N MET A 501 -1.25 7.16 22.06
CA MET A 501 0.02 6.42 22.08
C MET A 501 -0.16 4.94 21.72
N LEU A 502 -1.23 4.31 22.21
CA LEU A 502 -1.57 2.91 21.91
C LEU A 502 -1.94 2.76 20.42
N LYS A 503 -2.77 3.65 19.86
CA LYS A 503 -3.12 3.63 18.42
C LYS A 503 -1.91 3.87 17.53
N PHE A 504 -0.97 4.71 17.96
CA PHE A 504 0.31 4.90 17.28
C PHE A 504 1.32 3.78 17.54
N LYS A 505 0.93 2.69 18.22
CA LYS A 505 1.78 1.54 18.50
C LYS A 505 3.12 1.95 19.11
N LEU A 506 3.09 2.93 20.01
CA LEU A 506 4.28 3.48 20.69
C LEU A 506 4.48 2.88 22.07
N CYS A 507 3.45 2.24 22.61
CA CYS A 507 3.49 1.54 23.87
C CYS A 507 2.44 0.41 23.89
N TYR A 508 2.52 -0.45 24.90
CA TYR A 508 1.52 -1.48 25.19
C TYR A 508 1.32 -1.61 26.70
N GLU A 509 0.14 -2.08 27.11
CA GLU A 509 -0.16 -2.39 28.51
C GLU A 509 0.43 -3.76 28.90
N LEU A 510 1.00 -3.86 30.09
CA LEU A 510 1.51 -5.12 30.63
C LEU A 510 0.36 -6.07 31.00
N PRO A 511 0.33 -7.31 30.46
CA PRO A 511 -0.79 -8.23 30.71
C PRO A 511 -1.03 -8.58 32.19
N LYS A 512 0.03 -8.58 33.01
CA LYS A 512 -0.01 -8.95 34.44
C LYS A 512 -0.17 -7.74 35.37
N GLU A 513 -0.01 -6.52 34.87
CA GLU A 513 -0.01 -5.29 35.67
C GLU A 513 -0.89 -4.23 35.01
N LYS A 514 -2.15 -4.17 35.45
CA LYS A 514 -3.10 -3.18 34.94
C LYS A 514 -2.59 -1.76 35.11
N ASN A 515 -2.86 -0.90 34.14
CA ASN A 515 -2.47 0.51 34.10
C ASN A 515 -0.95 0.74 34.13
N THR A 516 -0.16 -0.26 33.75
CA THR A 516 1.29 -0.13 33.58
C THR A 516 1.64 -0.43 32.14
N TYR A 517 2.42 0.46 31.54
CA TYR A 517 2.72 0.47 30.12
C TYR A 517 4.22 0.43 29.90
N ILE A 518 4.63 -0.07 28.73
CA ILE A 518 6.01 -0.07 28.26
C ILE A 518 6.07 0.60 26.89
N ALA A 519 6.98 1.57 26.75
CA ALA A 519 7.40 2.14 25.47
C ALA A 519 8.66 1.39 24.95
N PRO A 520 8.52 0.41 24.03
CA PRO A 520 9.61 -0.49 23.65
C PRO A 520 10.82 0.21 23.01
N GLN A 521 10.63 1.39 22.42
CA GLN A 521 11.71 2.22 21.88
C GLN A 521 12.69 2.74 22.94
N LEU A 522 12.31 2.73 24.22
CA LEU A 522 13.17 3.13 25.35
C LEU A 522 13.81 1.94 26.07
N LEU A 523 13.56 0.71 25.62
CA LEU A 523 14.19 -0.49 26.18
C LEU A 523 15.70 -0.53 25.89
N THR A 524 16.39 -1.43 26.58
CA THR A 524 17.81 -1.69 26.35
C THR A 524 18.07 -2.14 24.91
N LYS A 525 19.25 -1.78 24.39
CA LYS A 525 19.71 -2.27 23.08
C LYS A 525 20.15 -3.73 23.13
N GLU A 526 20.67 -4.14 24.28
CA GLU A 526 21.13 -5.50 24.53
C GLU A 526 19.96 -6.39 24.98
N PRO A 527 19.95 -7.67 24.55
CA PRO A 527 18.95 -8.63 25.00
C PRO A 527 19.14 -8.96 26.49
N PRO A 528 18.05 -9.26 27.23
CA PRO A 528 18.14 -9.78 28.58
C PRO A 528 18.77 -11.19 28.58
N GLU A 529 19.22 -11.66 29.75
CA GLU A 529 19.68 -13.04 29.89
C GLU A 529 18.48 -14.00 29.84
N TYR A 530 18.49 -14.93 28.88
CA TYR A 530 17.54 -16.04 28.79
C TYR A 530 18.18 -17.24 28.07
N GLU A 531 17.67 -18.43 28.37
CA GLU A 531 18.01 -19.64 27.63
C GLU A 531 17.02 -19.84 26.47
N PHE A 532 17.55 -20.16 25.29
CA PHE A 532 16.76 -20.53 24.12
C PHE A 532 17.40 -21.73 23.45
N ASN A 533 16.61 -22.77 23.17
CA ASN A 533 17.14 -23.95 22.50
C ASN A 533 17.54 -23.60 21.07
N THR A 534 18.85 -23.67 20.80
CA THR A 534 19.39 -23.37 19.47
C THR A 534 19.44 -24.59 18.55
N THR A 535 19.11 -25.78 19.06
CA THR A 535 19.15 -27.04 18.32
C THR A 535 17.75 -27.45 17.84
N GLN A 536 17.66 -27.95 16.61
CA GLN A 536 16.39 -28.36 15.99
C GLN A 536 15.30 -27.27 15.94
N ASN A 537 15.67 -25.99 15.95
CA ASN A 537 14.72 -24.90 15.82
C ASN A 537 14.33 -24.65 14.35
N LEU A 538 13.09 -24.21 14.14
CA LEU A 538 12.66 -23.73 12.83
C LEU A 538 13.15 -22.28 12.68
N GLN A 539 13.89 -21.98 11.60
CA GLN A 539 14.40 -20.64 11.35
C GLN A 539 13.82 -20.04 10.06
N LEU A 540 13.27 -18.83 10.20
CA LEU A 540 12.85 -17.97 9.10
C LEU A 540 13.61 -16.64 9.20
N LYS A 541 14.02 -16.10 8.06
CA LYS A 541 14.67 -14.80 7.96
C LYS A 541 13.95 -13.93 6.94
N TYR A 542 13.70 -12.68 7.30
CA TYR A 542 13.33 -11.63 6.36
C TYR A 542 14.56 -10.77 6.04
N GLU A 543 14.89 -10.64 4.77
CA GLU A 543 15.90 -9.72 4.25
C GLU A 543 15.23 -8.52 3.59
N TYR A 544 15.70 -7.33 3.91
CA TYR A 544 15.14 -6.07 3.43
C TYR A 544 16.14 -5.35 2.54
N GLU A 545 15.66 -4.78 1.44
CA GLU A 545 16.46 -3.80 0.70
C GLU A 545 16.71 -2.55 1.55
N PHE A 546 15.67 -2.09 2.26
CA PHE A 546 15.74 -1.06 3.29
C PHE A 546 14.86 -1.48 4.47
N LEU A 547 15.39 -1.38 5.69
CA LEU A 547 14.70 -1.78 6.92
C LEU A 547 14.29 -0.53 7.72
N PRO A 548 12.99 -0.14 7.71
CA PRO A 548 12.49 0.91 8.58
C PRO A 548 12.67 0.54 10.06
N LYS A 549 13.19 1.48 10.86
CA LYS A 549 13.46 1.29 12.30
C LYS A 549 12.21 0.98 13.13
N ALA A 550 11.02 1.26 12.60
CA ALA A 550 9.75 1.08 13.31
C ALA A 550 9.17 -0.34 13.21
N ILE A 551 9.63 -1.20 12.29
CA ILE A 551 9.01 -2.52 12.05
C ILE A 551 9.05 -3.38 13.30
N ILE A 552 10.23 -3.54 13.93
CA ILE A 552 10.35 -4.39 15.13
C ILE A 552 9.57 -3.81 16.32
N ILE A 553 9.54 -2.49 16.46
CA ILE A 553 8.82 -1.79 17.52
C ILE A 553 7.31 -2.02 17.40
N GLN A 554 6.74 -1.82 16.20
CA GLN A 554 5.33 -2.12 15.95
C GLN A 554 5.00 -3.59 16.20
N PHE A 555 5.89 -4.49 15.77
CA PHE A 555 5.71 -5.94 15.98
C PHE A 555 5.67 -6.30 17.46
N ILE A 556 6.57 -5.74 18.27
CA ILE A 556 6.60 -5.94 19.73
C ILE A 556 5.27 -5.50 20.36
N VAL A 557 4.77 -4.31 19.99
CA VAL A 557 3.51 -3.77 20.53
C VAL A 557 2.31 -4.67 20.17
N GLU A 558 2.21 -5.06 18.89
CA GLU A 558 1.13 -5.93 18.40
C GLU A 558 1.14 -7.32 19.04
N MET A 559 2.34 -7.86 19.30
CA MET A 559 2.53 -9.19 19.87
C MET A 559 2.66 -9.18 21.40
N SER A 560 2.40 -8.03 22.05
CA SER A 560 2.60 -7.79 23.48
C SER A 560 1.98 -8.84 24.41
N ARG A 561 0.82 -9.38 24.05
CA ARG A 561 0.11 -10.41 24.82
C ARG A 561 0.82 -11.76 24.87
N LEU A 562 1.71 -12.02 23.92
CA LEU A 562 2.46 -13.27 23.79
C LEU A 562 3.90 -13.14 24.27
N ILE A 563 4.32 -11.98 24.78
CA ILE A 563 5.68 -11.79 25.30
C ILE A 563 5.91 -12.68 26.51
N ASP A 564 7.03 -13.40 26.51
CA ASP A 564 7.44 -14.23 27.62
C ASP A 564 8.05 -13.38 28.74
N GLU A 565 7.22 -13.05 29.74
CA GLU A 565 7.64 -12.28 30.90
C GLU A 565 8.26 -10.92 30.51
N SER A 566 9.54 -10.69 30.83
CA SER A 566 10.29 -9.48 30.51
C SER A 566 11.32 -9.68 29.38
N LYS A 567 11.20 -10.76 28.58
CA LYS A 567 12.14 -11.09 27.51
C LYS A 567 11.90 -10.25 26.25
N VAL A 568 12.07 -8.94 26.37
CA VAL A 568 11.87 -7.95 25.31
C VAL A 568 12.93 -6.86 25.43
N TRP A 569 13.44 -6.40 24.29
CA TRP A 569 14.42 -5.32 24.20
C TRP A 569 14.18 -4.52 22.91
N GLN A 570 14.91 -3.41 22.71
CA GLN A 570 14.64 -2.49 21.60
C GLN A 570 14.73 -3.16 20.21
N LYS A 571 15.48 -4.26 20.09
CA LYS A 571 15.76 -4.94 18.81
C LYS A 571 15.18 -6.35 18.75
N GLY A 572 14.34 -6.76 19.69
CA GLY A 572 13.80 -8.11 19.64
C GLY A 572 12.97 -8.51 20.83
N VAL A 573 12.38 -9.70 20.72
CA VAL A 573 11.41 -10.22 21.68
C VAL A 573 11.39 -11.74 21.66
N VAL A 574 11.19 -12.33 22.82
CA VAL A 574 10.84 -13.74 22.98
C VAL A 574 9.34 -13.84 23.28
N LEU A 575 8.63 -14.59 22.45
CA LEU A 575 7.22 -14.88 22.59
C LEU A 575 7.02 -16.30 23.08
N LYS A 576 5.95 -16.54 23.83
CA LYS A 576 5.55 -17.83 24.37
C LYS A 576 4.08 -18.09 24.03
N ARG A 577 3.81 -19.28 23.50
CA ARG A 577 2.45 -19.77 23.26
C ARG A 577 2.28 -21.15 23.87
N GLU A 578 1.18 -21.34 24.59
CA GLU A 578 0.76 -22.65 25.07
C GLU A 578 -0.35 -23.20 24.17
N SER A 579 -0.17 -24.42 23.68
CA SER A 579 -1.12 -25.13 22.82
C SER A 579 -1.08 -26.61 23.18
N ASN A 580 -2.25 -27.22 23.42
CA ASN A 580 -2.37 -28.64 23.81
C ASN A 580 -1.49 -29.06 25.02
N GLY A 581 -1.29 -28.17 25.99
CA GLY A 581 -0.46 -28.42 27.17
C GLY A 581 1.05 -28.41 26.90
N GLN A 582 1.48 -28.01 25.71
CA GLN A 582 2.88 -27.84 25.32
C GLN A 582 3.17 -26.37 25.07
N ILE A 583 4.40 -25.96 25.38
CA ILE A 583 4.84 -24.58 25.21
C ILE A 583 5.74 -24.51 23.98
N THR A 584 5.47 -23.53 23.13
CA THR A 584 6.33 -23.16 21.99
C THR A 584 6.85 -21.75 22.22
N TYR A 585 8.16 -21.57 22.08
CA TYR A 585 8.86 -20.30 22.18
C TYR A 585 9.25 -19.81 20.79
N ALA A 586 9.16 -18.50 20.58
CA ALA A 586 9.62 -17.86 19.36
C ALA A 586 10.51 -16.67 19.71
N GLU A 587 11.72 -16.62 19.18
CA GLU A 587 12.63 -15.49 19.32
C GLU A 587 12.68 -14.73 18.00
N ILE A 588 12.41 -13.42 18.06
CA ILE A 588 12.41 -12.52 16.91
C ILE A 588 13.44 -11.41 17.17
N VAL A 589 14.44 -11.29 16.29
CA VAL A 589 15.57 -10.37 16.48
C VAL A 589 15.86 -9.59 15.20
N GLU A 590 15.88 -8.26 15.33
CA GLU A 590 16.29 -7.32 14.31
C GLU A 590 17.81 -7.14 14.27
N SER A 591 18.39 -7.28 13.08
CA SER A 591 19.78 -6.96 12.78
C SER A 591 19.85 -5.79 11.79
N TYR A 592 19.73 -4.56 12.31
CA TYR A 592 19.67 -3.34 11.49
C TYR A 592 20.81 -3.22 10.47
N ASN A 593 22.05 -3.46 10.87
CA ASN A 593 23.23 -3.36 9.99
C ASN A 593 23.22 -4.37 8.84
N ARG A 594 22.52 -5.50 9.02
CA ARG A 594 22.34 -6.51 7.97
C ARG A 594 21.03 -6.33 7.21
N ARG A 595 20.13 -5.47 7.69
CA ARG A 595 18.76 -5.27 7.19
C ARG A 595 17.99 -6.60 7.21
N GLU A 596 18.02 -7.27 8.37
CA GLU A 596 17.41 -8.59 8.55
C GLU A 596 16.55 -8.64 9.81
N ILE A 597 15.43 -9.36 9.76
CA ILE A 597 14.71 -9.84 10.93
C ILE A 597 14.79 -11.36 10.95
N ASN A 598 15.35 -11.91 12.03
CA ASN A 598 15.52 -13.34 12.25
C ASN A 598 14.45 -13.85 13.19
N ILE A 599 13.86 -15.00 12.86
CA ILE A 599 12.81 -15.65 13.63
C ILE A 599 13.26 -17.09 13.89
N ARG A 600 13.27 -17.50 15.15
CA ARG A 600 13.62 -18.86 15.58
C ARG A 600 12.49 -19.42 16.44
N LEU A 601 12.04 -20.64 16.18
CA LEU A 601 11.01 -21.31 16.98
C LEU A 601 11.49 -22.63 17.55
N ASP A 602 11.15 -22.85 18.82
CA ASP A 602 11.41 -24.07 19.57
C ASP A 602 10.13 -24.55 20.27
N GLY A 603 9.90 -25.85 20.34
CA GLY A 603 8.65 -26.46 20.84
C GLY A 603 7.91 -27.26 19.77
N GLU A 604 6.69 -27.71 20.07
CA GLU A 604 5.95 -28.66 19.21
C GLU A 604 5.03 -27.95 18.20
N ASP A 605 4.45 -26.79 18.56
CA ASP A 605 3.51 -26.03 17.72
C ASP A 605 4.19 -24.94 16.88
N LYS A 606 5.35 -25.25 16.29
CA LYS A 606 6.15 -24.27 15.52
C LYS A 606 5.38 -23.72 14.31
N ARG A 607 4.60 -24.58 13.65
CA ARG A 607 3.89 -24.23 12.42
C ARG A 607 2.80 -23.20 12.63
N GLU A 608 1.86 -23.47 13.55
CA GLU A 608 0.75 -22.56 13.76
C GLU A 608 1.26 -21.24 14.35
N PHE A 609 2.23 -21.30 15.26
CA PHE A 609 2.79 -20.11 15.86
C PHE A 609 3.59 -19.26 14.86
N LEU A 610 4.38 -19.88 13.98
CA LEU A 610 5.04 -19.16 12.88
C LEU A 610 4.02 -18.48 11.97
N GLY A 611 2.92 -19.15 11.64
CA GLY A 611 1.85 -18.56 10.83
C GLY A 611 1.26 -17.27 11.43
N ILE A 612 1.06 -17.23 12.75
CA ILE A 612 0.62 -16.03 13.46
C ILE A 612 1.68 -14.91 13.35
N ILE A 613 2.94 -15.25 13.60
CA ILE A 613 4.06 -14.30 13.55
C ILE A 613 4.22 -13.71 12.14
N THR A 614 4.22 -14.56 11.11
CA THR A 614 4.39 -14.12 9.72
C THR A 614 3.21 -13.30 9.25
N ASN A 615 1.97 -13.69 9.58
CA ASN A 615 0.79 -12.89 9.24
C ASN A 615 0.88 -11.48 9.84
N LYS A 616 1.28 -11.36 11.12
CA LYS A 616 1.43 -10.04 11.74
C LYS A 616 2.54 -9.20 11.12
N LEU A 617 3.67 -9.82 10.75
CA LEU A 617 4.74 -9.12 10.03
C LEU A 617 4.31 -8.69 8.62
N GLU A 618 3.55 -9.52 7.92
CA GLU A 618 2.98 -9.19 6.60
C GLU A 618 2.02 -8.00 6.69
N GLU A 619 1.11 -7.96 7.68
CA GLU A 619 0.26 -6.80 7.96
C GLU A 619 1.08 -5.51 8.18
N ILE A 620 2.19 -5.60 8.91
CA ILE A 620 3.10 -4.46 9.11
C ILE A 620 3.80 -4.07 7.80
N HIS A 621 4.28 -5.04 7.01
CA HIS A 621 4.95 -4.75 5.72
C HIS A 621 4.01 -4.09 4.73
N GLU A 622 2.74 -4.52 4.67
CA GLU A 622 1.71 -3.97 3.80
C GLU A 622 1.34 -2.51 4.14
N SER A 623 1.63 -2.06 5.37
CA SER A 623 1.44 -0.65 5.75
C SER A 623 2.42 0.31 5.05
N TYR A 624 3.54 -0.19 4.51
CA TYR A 624 4.52 0.60 3.77
C TYR A 624 4.28 0.49 2.26
N ASN A 625 4.41 1.59 1.52
CA ASN A 625 4.27 1.53 0.06
C ASN A 625 5.52 0.88 -0.55
N GLN A 626 5.33 -0.21 -1.31
CA GLN A 626 6.39 -0.83 -2.13
C GLN A 626 7.61 -1.39 -1.36
N LEU A 627 7.45 -1.74 -0.07
CA LEU A 627 8.52 -2.33 0.72
C LEU A 627 9.02 -3.65 0.11
N GLN A 628 10.32 -3.72 -0.20
CA GLN A 628 10.95 -4.89 -0.80
C GLN A 628 11.48 -5.84 0.29
N VAL A 629 10.80 -6.96 0.50
CA VAL A 629 11.15 -7.95 1.51
C VAL A 629 11.29 -9.34 0.89
N LYS A 630 12.35 -10.06 1.25
CA LYS A 630 12.59 -11.44 0.84
C LYS A 630 12.54 -12.35 2.06
N ALA A 631 11.59 -13.27 2.06
CA ALA A 631 11.50 -14.30 3.09
C ALA A 631 12.37 -15.52 2.70
N LEU A 632 13.21 -15.95 3.63
CA LEU A 632 14.14 -17.07 3.49
C LEU A 632 13.90 -18.09 4.60
N ILE A 633 13.89 -19.37 4.26
CA ILE A 633 13.72 -20.48 5.21
C ILE A 633 14.97 -21.33 5.31
N SER A 634 15.30 -21.77 6.52
CA SER A 634 16.37 -22.72 6.77
C SER A 634 16.17 -24.07 6.06
N CYS A 635 17.25 -24.56 5.47
CA CYS A 635 17.34 -25.90 4.95
C CYS A 635 17.34 -26.91 6.10
N ASN A 636 16.61 -28.02 5.95
CA ASN A 636 16.56 -29.09 6.95
C ASN A 636 17.30 -30.37 6.52
N CYS A 637 18.20 -30.30 5.54
CA CYS A 637 19.09 -31.42 5.24
C CYS A 637 19.96 -31.78 6.45
N GLU A 638 20.53 -32.98 6.48
CA GLU A 638 21.34 -33.50 7.59
C GLU A 638 22.51 -32.57 7.99
N VAL A 639 23.10 -31.85 7.03
CA VAL A 639 24.16 -30.87 7.28
C VAL A 639 23.63 -29.55 7.87
N CYS A 640 22.39 -29.19 7.57
CA CYS A 640 21.80 -27.91 7.99
C CYS A 640 20.96 -28.00 9.26
N LYS A 641 20.31 -29.14 9.52
CA LYS A 641 19.35 -29.35 10.62
C LYS A 641 19.92 -29.00 12.01
N ASP A 642 21.19 -29.35 12.26
CA ASP A 642 21.88 -29.09 13.53
C ASP A 642 22.99 -28.03 13.40
N SER A 643 23.05 -27.34 12.27
CA SER A 643 24.09 -26.34 11.99
C SER A 643 23.62 -24.96 12.46
N GLN A 644 24.47 -24.26 13.22
CA GLN A 644 24.26 -22.87 13.63
C GLN A 644 24.18 -21.87 12.45
N LYS A 645 24.60 -22.27 11.24
CA LYS A 645 24.51 -21.47 10.00
C LYS A 645 23.94 -22.30 8.86
N PRO A 646 22.64 -22.67 8.89
CA PRO A 646 22.04 -23.49 7.85
C PRO A 646 22.06 -22.74 6.51
N TYR A 647 21.99 -23.47 5.39
CA TYR A 647 21.69 -22.85 4.11
C TYR A 647 20.25 -22.31 4.14
N LEU A 648 20.01 -21.13 3.56
CA LEU A 648 18.70 -20.53 3.50
C LEU A 648 18.16 -20.57 2.07
N HIS A 649 16.95 -21.10 1.89
CA HIS A 649 16.24 -21.12 0.63
C HIS A 649 15.29 -19.93 0.53
N SER A 650 15.23 -19.29 -0.64
CA SER A 650 14.26 -18.23 -0.90
C SER A 650 12.85 -18.79 -1.07
N LEU A 651 11.92 -18.38 -0.19
CA LEU A 651 10.52 -18.81 -0.27
C LEU A 651 9.87 -18.46 -1.62
N PRO A 652 10.05 -17.25 -2.19
CA PRO A 652 9.60 -16.95 -3.55
C PRO A 652 10.14 -17.91 -4.62
N VAL A 653 11.41 -18.30 -4.52
CA VAL A 653 12.02 -19.26 -5.46
C VAL A 653 11.44 -20.66 -5.27
N LEU A 654 11.27 -21.12 -4.03
CA LEU A 654 10.64 -22.41 -3.74
C LEU A 654 9.19 -22.47 -4.24
N LYS A 655 8.41 -21.40 -4.05
CA LYS A 655 7.06 -21.26 -4.62
C LYS A 655 7.11 -21.34 -6.16
N ASN A 656 8.05 -20.65 -6.80
CA ASN A 656 8.24 -20.72 -8.26
C ASN A 656 8.66 -22.13 -8.73
N PHE A 657 9.48 -22.85 -7.96
CA PHE A 657 9.86 -24.23 -8.25
C PHE A 657 8.64 -25.15 -8.22
N LEU A 658 7.79 -25.04 -7.20
CA LEU A 658 6.53 -25.77 -7.13
C LEU A 658 5.61 -25.43 -8.31
N ASN A 659 5.50 -24.15 -8.69
CA ASN A 659 4.72 -23.73 -9.86
C ASN A 659 5.26 -24.33 -11.17
N LYS A 660 6.56 -24.60 -11.24
CA LYS A 660 7.23 -25.30 -12.35
C LYS A 660 7.36 -26.81 -12.15
N ASN A 661 6.69 -27.37 -11.15
CA ASN A 661 6.66 -28.81 -10.82
C ASN A 661 8.01 -29.41 -10.45
N LYS A 662 8.92 -28.59 -9.95
CA LYS A 662 10.12 -29.07 -9.28
C LYS A 662 9.77 -29.29 -7.81
N THR A 663 9.85 -30.52 -7.34
CA THR A 663 9.50 -30.93 -5.98
C THR A 663 10.69 -30.89 -5.02
N GLU A 664 11.89 -30.71 -5.55
CA GLU A 664 13.14 -30.69 -4.79
C GLU A 664 13.93 -29.41 -5.06
N ALA A 665 14.64 -28.95 -4.05
CA ALA A 665 15.59 -27.86 -4.14
C ALA A 665 16.95 -28.34 -3.66
N GLN A 666 18.02 -27.96 -4.36
CA GLN A 666 19.36 -28.31 -3.93
C GLN A 666 19.83 -27.38 -2.81
N CYS A 667 20.26 -27.96 -1.71
CA CYS A 667 21.00 -27.25 -0.68
C CYS A 667 22.40 -26.92 -1.21
N GLN A 668 22.73 -25.64 -1.36
CA GLN A 668 24.04 -25.23 -1.89
C GLN A 668 25.19 -25.48 -0.91
N LYS A 669 24.88 -25.73 0.37
CA LYS A 669 25.88 -26.03 1.39
C LYS A 669 26.28 -27.50 1.42
N SER A 670 25.33 -28.42 1.22
CA SER A 670 25.58 -29.87 1.28
C SER A 670 25.56 -30.56 -0.09
N GLY A 671 25.05 -29.89 -1.13
CA GLY A 671 24.80 -30.47 -2.45
C GLY A 671 23.56 -31.38 -2.50
N ILE A 672 22.91 -31.65 -1.36
CA ILE A 672 21.78 -32.57 -1.23
C ILE A 672 20.50 -31.94 -1.80
N LEU A 673 19.75 -32.71 -2.59
CA LEU A 673 18.40 -32.37 -3.00
C LEU A 673 17.46 -32.61 -1.80
N VAL A 674 16.85 -31.54 -1.33
CA VAL A 674 15.84 -31.59 -0.26
C VAL A 674 14.45 -31.45 -0.86
N PRO A 675 13.49 -32.30 -0.46
CA PRO A 675 12.09 -32.11 -0.84
C PRO A 675 11.63 -30.72 -0.38
N ILE A 676 11.10 -29.93 -1.30
CA ILE A 676 10.61 -28.58 -1.01
C ILE A 676 9.53 -28.62 0.07
N TRP A 677 8.74 -29.70 0.11
CA TRP A 677 7.78 -29.95 1.18
C TRP A 677 8.38 -29.95 2.57
N ASN A 678 9.53 -30.58 2.73
CA ASN A 678 10.17 -30.64 4.03
C ASN A 678 10.66 -29.25 4.44
N LEU A 679 10.87 -28.33 3.49
CA LEU A 679 11.25 -26.95 3.77
C LEU A 679 10.06 -26.05 4.07
N ILE A 680 9.02 -26.08 3.24
CA ILE A 680 7.92 -25.10 3.31
C ILE A 680 6.61 -25.71 3.80
N GLY A 681 6.56 -27.02 3.99
CA GLY A 681 5.34 -27.70 4.36
C GLY A 681 4.88 -27.42 5.78
N GLU A 682 5.85 -27.13 6.64
CA GLU A 682 5.63 -26.55 7.96
C GLU A 682 5.06 -25.12 7.91
N ILE A 683 5.12 -24.42 6.76
CA ILE A 683 4.57 -23.08 6.58
C ILE A 683 3.22 -23.10 5.84
N ILE A 684 3.11 -23.88 4.76
CA ILE A 684 1.98 -23.82 3.82
C ILE A 684 0.87 -24.83 4.18
N GLY A 685 1.21 -25.90 4.87
CA GLY A 685 0.26 -26.89 5.35
C GLY A 685 -0.08 -28.06 4.44
N GLU A 686 -0.31 -29.20 5.09
CA GLU A 686 -0.34 -30.54 4.46
C GLU A 686 -1.48 -30.69 3.45
N ASP A 687 -2.62 -30.06 3.71
CA ASP A 687 -3.77 -30.06 2.79
C ASP A 687 -3.52 -29.23 1.53
N ILE A 688 -2.78 -28.13 1.64
CA ILE A 688 -2.46 -27.26 0.51
C ILE A 688 -1.41 -27.92 -0.37
N TYR A 689 -0.38 -28.54 0.21
CA TYR A 689 0.61 -29.27 -0.56
C TYR A 689 0.11 -30.57 -1.13
N LYS A 690 -0.65 -31.39 -0.38
CA LYS A 690 -1.30 -32.57 -0.94
C LYS A 690 -2.26 -32.16 -2.05
N ARG A 691 -2.96 -31.03 -1.99
CA ARG A 691 -3.70 -30.51 -3.15
C ARG A 691 -2.79 -30.14 -4.32
N ILE A 692 -1.66 -29.47 -4.09
CA ILE A 692 -0.70 -29.12 -5.15
C ILE A 692 -0.09 -30.38 -5.81
N THR A 693 0.15 -31.46 -5.06
CA THR A 693 0.80 -32.69 -5.55
C THR A 693 -0.19 -33.78 -6.00
N SER A 694 -1.28 -34.05 -5.26
CA SER A 694 -2.27 -35.10 -5.58
C SER A 694 -3.23 -34.75 -6.72
N GLU A 695 -3.53 -33.47 -6.94
CA GLU A 695 -4.30 -33.04 -8.13
C GLU A 695 -3.53 -33.38 -9.41
N ARG A 696 -2.20 -33.55 -9.30
CA ARG A 696 -1.33 -33.95 -10.40
C ARG A 696 -1.11 -35.44 -10.53
N GLU A 697 -1.04 -36.23 -9.46
CA GLU A 697 -1.10 -37.69 -9.59
C GLU A 697 -2.37 -38.13 -10.34
N ARG A 698 -3.48 -37.40 -10.18
CA ARG A 698 -4.69 -37.60 -11.00
C ARG A 698 -4.50 -37.22 -12.48
N ILE A 699 -3.76 -36.16 -12.79
CA ILE A 699 -3.47 -35.73 -14.18
C ILE A 699 -2.42 -36.63 -14.85
N THR A 700 -1.40 -37.07 -14.11
CA THR A 700 -0.35 -37.99 -14.58
C THR A 700 -0.87 -39.41 -14.74
N ASN A 701 -1.78 -39.87 -13.87
CA ASN A 701 -2.47 -41.16 -14.06
C ASN A 701 -3.54 -41.09 -15.17
N GLN A 702 -4.14 -39.93 -15.45
CA GLN A 702 -4.98 -39.73 -16.63
C GLN A 702 -4.16 -39.70 -17.94
N THR A 703 -2.89 -39.27 -17.91
CA THR A 703 -2.01 -39.30 -19.11
C THR A 703 -1.31 -40.65 -19.29
N ASN A 704 -1.00 -41.38 -18.21
CA ASN A 704 -0.40 -42.72 -18.30
C ASN A 704 -1.43 -43.83 -18.60
N ASN A 705 -2.73 -43.61 -18.37
CA ASN A 705 -3.78 -44.53 -18.84
C ASN A 705 -4.10 -44.39 -20.35
N PHE A 706 -3.46 -43.46 -21.07
CA PHE A 706 -3.58 -43.35 -22.53
C PHE A 706 -2.49 -44.10 -23.31
N PHE A 707 -1.50 -44.69 -22.63
CA PHE A 707 -0.40 -45.43 -23.24
C PHE A 707 -0.12 -46.75 -22.49
N ASN A 708 -1.06 -47.69 -22.55
CA ASN A 708 -0.79 -49.13 -22.41
C ASN A 708 -1.96 -49.93 -23.03
N ASP A 709 -1.82 -50.13 -24.35
CA ASP A 709 -2.17 -51.28 -25.19
C ASP A 709 -3.56 -51.95 -25.23
N SER A 710 -3.90 -52.29 -26.48
CA SER A 710 -5.16 -52.84 -27.01
C SER A 710 -5.22 -54.40 -26.95
N PRO A 711 -6.15 -55.12 -27.65
CA PRO A 711 -7.18 -55.95 -27.01
C PRO A 711 -7.01 -57.48 -27.20
N SER A 712 -7.63 -58.30 -26.34
CA SER A 712 -8.05 -59.67 -26.69
C SER A 712 -9.15 -60.26 -25.78
N THR A 713 -10.31 -60.47 -26.42
CA THR A 713 -11.27 -61.61 -26.37
C THR A 713 -11.93 -62.14 -25.07
N GLU A 714 -13.28 -62.17 -25.16
CA GLU A 714 -14.27 -63.14 -24.66
C GLU A 714 -15.03 -62.92 -23.31
N SER A 715 -16.35 -63.06 -23.43
CA SER A 715 -17.52 -62.91 -22.51
C SER A 715 -17.81 -64.18 -21.65
N PRO A 716 -18.83 -64.28 -20.74
CA PRO A 716 -20.02 -63.43 -20.48
C PRO A 716 -20.46 -63.17 -19.00
N ASN A 717 -21.41 -62.21 -18.86
CA ASN A 717 -22.35 -61.80 -17.78
C ASN A 717 -23.01 -62.89 -16.86
N PRO A 718 -23.92 -62.59 -15.88
CA PRO A 718 -24.19 -61.49 -14.89
C PRO A 718 -24.62 -62.11 -13.49
N PRO A 719 -25.54 -61.61 -12.60
CA PRO A 719 -26.22 -60.31 -12.38
C PRO A 719 -26.34 -59.79 -10.90
N GLU A 720 -26.94 -58.60 -10.79
CA GLU A 720 -27.94 -58.15 -9.78
C GLU A 720 -27.60 -57.40 -8.45
N SER A 721 -28.31 -56.27 -8.35
CA SER A 721 -28.63 -55.28 -7.29
C SER A 721 -29.31 -55.88 -6.02
N PRO A 722 -29.70 -55.14 -4.93
CA PRO A 722 -30.07 -53.71 -4.84
C PRO A 722 -29.73 -52.94 -3.52
N GLN A 723 -30.12 -51.65 -3.52
CA GLN A 723 -30.03 -50.64 -2.45
C GLN A 723 -30.82 -50.99 -1.16
N PRO A 724 -30.78 -50.18 -0.07
CA PRO A 724 -31.63 -48.97 0.03
C PRO A 724 -31.11 -47.78 0.89
N THR A 725 -31.47 -46.55 0.48
CA THR A 725 -31.74 -45.32 1.30
C THR A 725 -32.99 -45.52 2.20
N PRO A 726 -33.43 -44.63 3.15
CA PRO A 726 -33.30 -43.16 3.27
C PRO A 726 -33.10 -42.63 4.73
N LEU A 727 -32.94 -41.31 5.03
CA LEU A 727 -34.02 -40.35 5.34
C LEU A 727 -33.44 -38.96 5.72
N HIS A 728 -34.00 -37.89 5.12
CA HIS A 728 -34.06 -36.49 5.62
C HIS A 728 -35.25 -36.34 6.60
N PRO A 729 -35.55 -35.20 7.30
CA PRO A 729 -35.24 -33.76 7.05
C PRO A 729 -34.80 -33.00 8.35
N ILE A 730 -34.49 -31.70 8.47
CA ILE A 730 -35.24 -30.45 8.23
C ILE A 730 -34.28 -29.24 8.37
N GLU A 731 -34.41 -28.30 7.42
CA GLU A 731 -34.22 -26.83 7.42
C GLU A 731 -33.38 -26.11 8.50
N ARG A 732 -32.43 -25.28 8.02
CA ARG A 732 -32.46 -23.81 8.20
C ARG A 732 -31.70 -23.11 7.07
N ARG A 733 -32.43 -22.23 6.36
CA ARG A 733 -31.94 -21.27 5.37
C ARG A 733 -31.20 -20.11 6.06
N ASN A 734 -30.33 -19.47 5.27
CA ASN A 734 -29.67 -18.16 5.47
C ASN A 734 -28.30 -18.15 6.17
N LEU A 735 -27.27 -18.62 5.45
CA LEU A 735 -25.88 -18.20 5.65
C LEU A 735 -25.03 -18.45 4.38
N GLN A 736 -25.37 -17.84 3.24
CA GLN A 736 -24.59 -18.00 2.00
C GLN A 736 -24.20 -16.71 1.28
N VAL A 737 -24.47 -15.54 1.86
CA VAL A 737 -24.04 -14.26 1.27
C VAL A 737 -22.74 -13.73 1.92
N GLY A 738 -22.43 -14.12 3.17
CA GLY A 738 -21.24 -13.64 3.88
C GLY A 738 -19.90 -14.29 3.50
N ILE A 739 -19.88 -15.46 2.85
CA ILE A 739 -18.65 -16.20 2.55
C ILE A 739 -18.02 -15.77 1.20
N ILE A 740 -18.83 -15.23 0.28
CA ILE A 740 -18.33 -14.68 -1.00
C ILE A 740 -17.60 -13.34 -0.76
N VAL A 741 -18.02 -12.57 0.25
CA VAL A 741 -17.47 -11.26 0.64
C VAL A 741 -16.03 -11.35 1.19
N SER A 742 -15.70 -12.40 1.94
CA SER A 742 -14.34 -12.59 2.45
C SER A 742 -13.34 -13.03 1.36
N ILE A 743 -13.80 -13.78 0.36
CA ILE A 743 -12.93 -14.34 -0.69
C ILE A 743 -12.55 -13.27 -1.73
N LEU A 744 -13.47 -12.37 -2.11
CA LEU A 744 -13.17 -11.28 -3.04
C LEU A 744 -12.23 -10.22 -2.43
N THR A 745 -12.40 -9.90 -1.14
CA THR A 745 -11.56 -8.93 -0.44
C THR A 745 -10.13 -9.48 -0.23
N LEU A 746 -9.97 -10.76 0.10
CA LEU A 746 -8.65 -11.44 0.17
C LEU A 746 -7.95 -11.55 -1.20
N ILE A 747 -8.70 -11.74 -2.29
CA ILE A 747 -8.13 -11.87 -3.65
C ILE A 747 -7.59 -10.52 -4.17
N VAL A 748 -8.20 -9.39 -3.81
CA VAL A 748 -7.73 -8.06 -4.25
C VAL A 748 -6.42 -7.66 -3.55
N THR A 749 -6.23 -8.00 -2.28
CA THR A 749 -5.00 -7.70 -1.53
C THR A 749 -3.81 -8.53 -2.02
N PHE A 750 -4.02 -9.84 -2.26
CA PHE A 750 -2.94 -10.75 -2.67
C PHE A 750 -2.43 -10.53 -4.10
N CYS A 751 -3.26 -9.94 -4.96
CA CYS A 751 -2.95 -9.66 -6.36
C CYS A 751 -2.10 -8.40 -6.59
N GLY A 752 -1.92 -7.54 -5.59
CA GLY A 752 -1.12 -6.32 -5.70
C GLY A 752 0.40 -6.53 -5.63
N LEU A 753 0.83 -7.74 -5.23
CA LEU A 753 2.22 -8.10 -4.86
C LEU A 753 2.99 -8.91 -5.92
N VAL A 754 2.35 -9.39 -6.98
CA VAL A 754 3.02 -10.16 -8.05
C VAL A 754 2.99 -9.36 -9.34
N PHE A 755 4.17 -9.09 -9.92
CA PHE A 755 4.46 -8.31 -11.15
C PHE A 755 4.80 -6.82 -10.99
N THR A 756 5.84 -6.51 -10.23
CA THR A 756 6.90 -5.61 -10.73
C THR A 756 7.98 -6.50 -11.33
N ASN A 757 7.97 -6.69 -12.66
CA ASN A 757 9.14 -6.93 -13.52
C ASN A 757 8.70 -7.52 -14.87
N ILE A 758 9.33 -7.00 -15.93
CA ILE A 758 9.38 -7.46 -17.34
C ILE A 758 8.34 -6.80 -18.28
N TRP A 759 8.75 -5.68 -18.89
CA TRP A 759 8.89 -5.59 -20.35
C TRP A 759 9.78 -4.40 -20.76
N ASN A 760 10.96 -4.70 -21.33
CA ASN A 760 11.57 -3.90 -22.39
C ASN A 760 12.60 -4.78 -23.14
N PRO A 761 12.33 -5.24 -24.38
CA PRO A 761 13.33 -5.91 -25.20
C PRO A 761 13.77 -4.99 -26.35
N PHE A 762 14.95 -4.38 -26.24
CA PHE A 762 15.66 -3.88 -27.42
C PHE A 762 16.62 -4.97 -27.92
N LYS A 763 16.34 -5.52 -29.11
CA LYS A 763 17.31 -6.28 -29.91
C LYS A 763 18.00 -5.36 -30.93
N PRO A 764 19.25 -5.65 -31.31
CA PRO A 764 20.10 -4.76 -32.10
C PRO A 764 19.89 -4.93 -33.60
N SER A 765 20.00 -3.85 -34.36
CA SER A 765 20.16 -3.89 -35.82
C SER A 765 21.58 -3.50 -36.21
N ASN A 766 22.28 -4.45 -36.84
CA ASN A 766 23.50 -4.25 -37.61
C ASN A 766 23.14 -3.56 -38.95
N ASN A 767 23.91 -2.54 -39.36
CA ASN A 767 24.39 -2.45 -40.74
C ASN A 767 25.58 -1.49 -40.88
N ASN A 768 26.66 -2.04 -41.45
CA ASN A 768 27.85 -1.36 -41.95
C ASN A 768 27.53 -0.57 -43.24
N ASN A 769 28.13 0.62 -43.41
CA ASN A 769 29.11 0.88 -44.48
C ASN A 769 29.60 2.34 -44.56
N GLN A 770 30.92 2.48 -44.34
CA GLN A 770 31.93 3.20 -45.14
C GLN A 770 31.74 4.68 -45.58
N ASN A 771 32.60 5.52 -44.99
CA ASN A 771 33.57 6.45 -45.62
C ASN A 771 33.25 7.16 -46.95
N GLN A 772 33.37 8.50 -46.93
CA GLN A 772 34.33 9.22 -47.79
C GLN A 772 34.64 10.64 -47.26
N GLN A 773 35.94 10.95 -47.20
CA GLN A 773 36.54 12.27 -46.95
C GLN A 773 36.56 13.11 -48.22
N THR A 774 36.54 14.45 -48.11
CA THR A 774 37.52 15.36 -48.76
C THR A 774 37.49 16.79 -48.17
N LYS A 775 38.71 17.31 -47.92
CA LYS A 775 39.22 18.61 -47.40
C LYS A 775 39.12 19.79 -48.42
N PRO A 776 39.82 20.97 -48.29
CA PRO A 776 39.86 22.04 -47.26
C PRO A 776 40.00 23.49 -47.89
N SER A 777 40.54 24.47 -47.13
CA SER A 777 41.23 25.75 -47.52
C SER A 777 40.41 27.05 -47.30
N LEU A 778 40.89 28.23 -46.84
CA LEU A 778 42.22 28.87 -46.68
C LEU A 778 42.19 29.94 -45.53
N THR A 779 43.37 30.23 -44.96
CA THR A 779 43.74 31.34 -44.02
C THR A 779 44.28 32.58 -44.81
N PRO A 780 45.03 33.61 -44.31
CA PRO A 780 45.41 34.10 -42.94
C PRO A 780 45.54 35.67 -42.70
N SER A 781 45.77 36.07 -41.42
CA SER A 781 46.76 37.08 -40.87
C SER A 781 46.61 38.64 -41.04
N PRO A 782 47.36 39.56 -40.32
CA PRO A 782 47.87 39.61 -38.90
C PRO A 782 47.98 41.03 -38.19
N THR A 783 48.19 41.04 -36.84
CA THR A 783 48.98 41.91 -35.84
C THR A 783 49.40 43.40 -36.08
N PRO A 784 49.98 44.24 -35.13
CA PRO A 784 50.50 44.04 -33.73
C PRO A 784 50.31 45.21 -32.65
N SER A 785 50.77 44.92 -31.41
CA SER A 785 51.26 45.63 -30.15
C SER A 785 51.35 47.19 -30.00
N PRO A 786 51.75 47.83 -28.83
CA PRO A 786 52.33 47.33 -27.54
C PRO A 786 51.89 48.02 -26.17
N SER A 787 52.51 47.55 -25.07
CA SER A 787 52.57 47.91 -23.61
C SER A 787 53.02 49.36 -23.22
N PRO A 788 53.25 49.84 -21.94
CA PRO A 788 53.46 49.16 -20.62
C PRO A 788 53.04 49.85 -19.24
N SER A 789 53.00 49.06 -18.12
CA SER A 789 53.43 49.32 -16.69
C SER A 789 52.93 50.52 -15.82
N PRO A 790 53.18 50.64 -14.47
CA PRO A 790 53.10 49.67 -13.33
C PRO A 790 52.52 50.21 -11.96
N SER A 791 52.13 49.29 -11.05
CA SER A 791 52.29 49.32 -9.55
C SER A 791 51.49 50.32 -8.65
N PRO A 792 51.60 50.31 -7.29
CA PRO A 792 50.82 49.48 -6.33
C PRO A 792 50.20 50.30 -5.15
N SER A 793 49.27 49.72 -4.38
CA SER A 793 49.16 49.96 -2.91
C SER A 793 47.91 49.30 -2.28
N GLN A 794 48.16 48.40 -1.33
CA GLN A 794 47.34 48.10 -0.16
C GLN A 794 47.46 49.27 0.87
N PRO A 795 46.62 49.40 1.92
CA PRO A 795 46.11 48.37 2.83
C PRO A 795 44.63 48.02 2.70
#